data_AF-A0A0T6XPV2-F1
#
_entry.id   AF-A0A0T6XPV2-F1
#
_cell.length_a   1.000
_cell.length_b   1.000
_cell.length_c   1.000
_cell.angle_alpha   90.00
_cell.angle_beta   90.00
_cell.angle_gamma   90.00
#
_symmetry.space_group_name_H-M   'P 1'
#
loop_
_entity.id
_entity.type
_entity.pdbx_description
1 polymer ?
#
loop_
_entity_poly.entity_id
_entity_poly.type
_entity_poly.pdbx_seq_one_letter_code
_entity_poly.pdbx_strand_id
1 'polypeptide(L)'
;MIDRQSWLARNNWYVQFGFLFTGVAARLLIINTDRTAMAIALLTVIGMAVATGLLWGGKTWCNYFCPANIVQKIYTEPGGLLESNPHFSRPKLPQSMCRKGTDRGDVSACVSCLANCGDIDLQRSYWNGVLDPQRRDVYYMFFGLIIGFYGYYFLYAGNWDYYFSGLWTHEEGIRAKLLAPGLYIAGHMIPVPKIIAAPLTLALACATSLALGRVLEALYRRWRSRDETMTEKVIVHHCLSVAAWLSFNSFYLFGGRPNILLLPALGGRLVDIAIVALSTIWLRRALQQSPFRYQQESMASSLLTELKKMKVNVSKFLDGRSLDQLKANEIYLLTKVLPGYSKQQKLDAYQKILDEAVSEGSTENSSSLKLLKDFRTQMNISEEEHNALLEELGFSGIASLDAISVTEEEKLASLQHYRSLVSGIVSIRLNEGMAVDDLMNDASFKQTIDLVRHSLQITDVDHLAIIDEVTSETGVVGAKMEDVLDALLRQRSVRLCLEAAEISDPLGTQLLDVLLDALDAREHATRHQALRILHSFKPGVETLHYAEDLATLSGHALDTLLRQSVPSAPGQQWRDVFDPQVLAVLTGAHRPTRENSAEAGSERRTQRRAILGSLDVEENLSELLLFENPVLRAIALTISGFISPSIAKDAAQRMLGDTILDDHPLLSATLLHMAGVSNVEERSHVKPLLRIATSTGGSRPDILTFEQDYVTIGRAPDNDVIIPDPVAWTYHAAISVHQSEIRLVRLGGGKVFVDGQAVQGESIGLHKTSVITFDRADSGPKIMVEWMNSSDVAMPVPTQPILRLGMLSQNQRLNRLSLNSLADIAVESRVRRYVRRGKLEHGDREGGYFLVHQGEVRLFDPDQMDFLPNVAFGPGDLVSPEVCGSNWQIFAEVSSDFAVIVDLPPVPEVLAAATGPSGDWRANISKHVNFPNSEVSRVDISGNTIDLSKEI
;
A
#
# COMPACT_ATOMS: atom_id res chain seq x y z
N MET A 1 -49.96 8.43 -5.39
CA MET A 1 -48.94 7.37 -5.19
C MET A 1 -49.28 6.21 -6.11
N ILE A 2 -48.28 5.60 -6.74
CA ILE A 2 -48.48 4.38 -7.54
C ILE A 2 -48.65 3.22 -6.58
N ASP A 3 -49.74 2.46 -6.71
CA ASP A 3 -50.01 1.30 -5.87
C ASP A 3 -48.93 0.22 -6.06
N ARG A 4 -48.48 -0.40 -4.95
CA ARG A 4 -47.47 -1.47 -4.96
C ARG A 4 -47.96 -2.71 -5.73
N GLN A 5 -49.27 -2.92 -5.81
CA GLN A 5 -49.83 -4.02 -6.59
C GLN A 5 -50.11 -3.67 -8.05
N SER A 6 -49.85 -2.43 -8.47
CA SER A 6 -50.08 -2.00 -9.86
C SER A 6 -49.21 -2.76 -10.86
N TRP A 7 -49.69 -2.85 -12.11
CA TRP A 7 -48.95 -3.45 -13.21
C TRP A 7 -47.58 -2.78 -13.42
N LEU A 8 -47.51 -1.45 -13.27
CA LEU A 8 -46.28 -0.69 -13.43
C LEU A 8 -45.26 -1.04 -12.34
N ALA A 9 -45.69 -1.18 -11.08
CA ALA A 9 -44.80 -1.54 -10.00
C ALA A 9 -44.23 -2.96 -10.16
N ARG A 10 -45.04 -3.87 -10.70
CA ARG A 10 -44.61 -5.23 -11.00
C ARG A 10 -43.72 -5.33 -12.21
N ASN A 11 -43.81 -4.43 -13.21
CA ASN A 11 -43.10 -4.52 -14.50
C ASN A 11 -42.07 -3.40 -14.71
N ASN A 12 -41.61 -2.76 -13.63
CA ASN A 12 -40.81 -1.53 -13.70
C ASN A 12 -39.47 -1.72 -14.46
N TRP A 13 -38.80 -2.86 -14.26
CA TRP A 13 -37.54 -3.19 -14.94
C TRP A 13 -37.72 -3.25 -16.46
N TYR A 14 -38.82 -3.85 -16.94
CA TYR A 14 -39.11 -3.89 -18.38
C TYR A 14 -39.50 -2.54 -18.95
N VAL A 15 -40.23 -1.71 -18.19
CA VAL A 15 -40.60 -0.36 -18.64
C VAL A 15 -39.35 0.51 -18.77
N GLN A 16 -38.50 0.54 -17.73
CA GLN A 16 -37.21 1.24 -17.77
C GLN A 16 -36.33 0.73 -18.91
N PHE A 17 -36.30 -0.59 -19.14
CA PHE A 17 -35.51 -1.19 -20.21
C PHE A 17 -36.09 -0.83 -21.59
N GLY A 18 -37.41 -0.77 -21.74
CA GLY A 18 -38.07 -0.33 -22.97
C GLY A 18 -37.73 1.12 -23.33
N PHE A 19 -37.69 2.03 -22.35
CA PHE A 19 -37.21 3.39 -22.56
C PHE A 19 -35.73 3.43 -22.95
N LEU A 20 -34.88 2.63 -22.29
CA LEU A 20 -33.46 2.52 -22.62
C LEU A 20 -33.27 2.00 -24.04
N PHE A 21 -33.95 0.91 -24.41
CA PHE A 21 -33.93 0.30 -25.73
C PHE A 21 -34.36 1.29 -26.81
N THR A 22 -35.46 2.02 -26.59
CA THR A 22 -35.97 3.02 -27.53
C THR A 22 -34.97 4.17 -27.69
N GLY A 23 -34.37 4.65 -26.60
CA GLY A 23 -33.33 5.67 -26.64
C GLY A 23 -32.08 5.23 -27.39
N VAL A 24 -31.62 3.98 -27.17
CA VAL A 24 -30.47 3.39 -27.87
C VAL A 24 -30.76 3.20 -29.36
N ALA A 25 -31.95 2.72 -29.72
CA ALA A 25 -32.38 2.63 -31.11
C ALA A 25 -32.45 4.01 -31.78
N ALA A 26 -33.00 5.02 -31.10
CA ALA A 26 -33.04 6.40 -31.59
C ALA A 26 -31.63 7.01 -31.75
N ARG A 27 -30.66 6.62 -30.90
CA ARG A 27 -29.23 6.97 -31.07
C ARG A 27 -28.63 6.42 -32.35
N LEU A 28 -28.91 5.17 -32.70
CA LEU A 28 -28.42 4.58 -33.97
C LEU A 28 -29.06 5.22 -35.20
N LEU A 29 -30.31 5.68 -35.08
CA LEU A 29 -31.09 6.18 -36.20
C LEU A 29 -30.85 7.66 -36.49
N ILE A 30 -30.90 8.53 -35.46
CA ILE A 30 -30.98 10.00 -35.67
C ILE A 30 -30.15 10.79 -34.64
N ILE A 31 -30.22 10.45 -33.34
CA ILE A 31 -29.71 11.32 -32.27
C ILE A 31 -28.19 11.52 -32.33
N ASN A 32 -27.41 10.51 -32.73
CA ASN A 32 -25.95 10.64 -32.77
C ASN A 32 -25.43 11.52 -33.92
N THR A 33 -26.28 11.81 -34.91
CA THR A 33 -25.88 12.47 -36.15
C THR A 33 -26.48 13.88 -36.28
N ASP A 34 -27.68 14.10 -35.75
CA ASP A 34 -28.37 15.39 -35.83
C ASP A 34 -28.44 16.10 -34.47
N ARG A 35 -27.84 17.30 -34.39
CA ARG A 35 -27.78 18.12 -33.17
C ARG A 35 -29.17 18.58 -32.69
N THR A 36 -30.09 18.85 -33.61
CA THR A 36 -31.47 19.26 -33.28
C THR A 36 -32.28 18.09 -32.74
N ALA A 37 -32.12 16.90 -33.32
CA ALA A 37 -32.76 15.69 -32.80
C ALA A 37 -32.27 15.34 -31.39
N MET A 38 -30.96 15.53 -31.11
CA MET A 38 -30.42 15.39 -29.75
C MET A 38 -31.06 16.38 -28.78
N ALA A 39 -31.18 17.66 -29.15
CA ALA A 39 -31.81 18.68 -28.30
C ALA A 39 -33.29 18.35 -28.01
N ILE A 40 -34.06 17.95 -29.03
CA ILE A 40 -35.46 17.54 -28.88
C ILE A 40 -35.57 16.32 -27.96
N ALA A 41 -34.71 15.31 -28.13
CA ALA A 41 -34.72 14.11 -27.30
C ALA A 41 -34.45 14.44 -25.82
N LEU A 42 -33.46 15.28 -25.53
CA LEU A 42 -33.14 15.73 -24.16
C LEU A 42 -34.29 16.52 -23.54
N LEU A 43 -34.86 17.49 -24.26
CA LEU A 43 -36.02 18.27 -23.79
C LEU A 43 -37.24 17.38 -23.53
N THR A 44 -37.45 16.35 -24.36
CA THR A 44 -38.53 15.38 -24.17
C THR A 44 -38.34 14.58 -22.89
N VAL A 45 -37.12 14.09 -22.62
CA VAL A 45 -36.81 13.35 -21.38
C VAL A 45 -36.98 14.24 -20.14
N ILE A 46 -36.50 15.49 -20.19
CA ILE A 46 -36.67 16.47 -19.11
C ILE A 46 -38.17 16.73 -18.87
N GLY A 47 -38.93 16.99 -19.93
CA GLY A 47 -40.38 17.22 -19.86
C GLY A 47 -41.13 16.02 -19.24
N MET A 48 -40.80 14.80 -19.65
CA MET A 48 -41.38 13.58 -19.06
C MET A 48 -41.01 13.43 -17.57
N ALA A 49 -39.76 13.69 -17.19
CA ALA A 49 -39.32 13.62 -15.80
C ALA A 49 -40.07 14.64 -14.92
N VAL A 50 -40.19 15.90 -15.39
CA VAL A 50 -40.95 16.96 -14.71
C VAL A 50 -42.43 16.59 -14.60
N ALA A 51 -43.07 16.16 -15.70
CA ALA A 51 -44.46 15.75 -15.69
C ALA A 51 -44.73 14.60 -14.71
N THR A 52 -43.84 13.60 -14.68
CA THR A 52 -43.95 12.46 -13.76
C THR A 52 -43.78 12.90 -12.31
N GLY A 53 -42.85 13.83 -12.04
CA GLY A 53 -42.64 14.43 -10.72
C GLY A 53 -43.85 15.23 -10.22
N LEU A 54 -44.51 15.98 -11.11
CA LEU A 54 -45.72 16.75 -10.79
C LEU A 54 -46.94 15.85 -10.54
N LEU A 55 -47.12 14.79 -11.33
CA LEU A 55 -48.29 13.91 -11.24
C LEU A 55 -48.22 12.89 -10.10
N TRP A 56 -47.03 12.33 -9.82
CA TRP A 56 -46.87 11.21 -8.88
C TRP A 56 -45.77 11.42 -7.82
N GLY A 57 -45.13 12.60 -7.77
CA GLY A 57 -44.10 12.93 -6.78
C GLY A 57 -42.66 12.64 -7.23
N GLY A 58 -41.70 13.30 -6.54
CA GLY A 58 -40.32 13.49 -7.01
C GLY A 58 -39.42 12.25 -7.17
N LYS A 59 -39.80 11.07 -6.65
CA LYS A 59 -39.01 9.83 -6.82
C LYS A 59 -39.67 8.76 -7.71
N THR A 60 -40.84 9.07 -8.27
CA THR A 60 -41.56 8.11 -9.12
C THR A 60 -40.86 7.90 -10.47
N TRP A 61 -40.27 8.96 -11.04
CA TRP A 61 -39.48 8.86 -12.26
C TRP A 61 -38.31 7.88 -12.10
N CYS A 62 -37.46 8.09 -11.10
CA CYS A 62 -36.27 7.27 -10.87
C CYS A 62 -36.62 5.80 -10.60
N ASN A 63 -37.68 5.53 -9.83
CA ASN A 63 -38.05 4.17 -9.45
C ASN A 63 -38.77 3.36 -10.54
N TYR A 64 -39.51 4.02 -11.46
CA TYR A 64 -40.39 3.30 -12.40
C TYR A 64 -40.14 3.59 -13.89
N PHE A 65 -39.55 4.74 -14.24
CA PHE A 65 -39.47 5.18 -15.64
C PHE A 65 -38.05 5.47 -16.13
N CYS A 66 -37.16 5.93 -15.25
CA CYS A 66 -35.83 6.40 -15.63
C CYS A 66 -34.98 5.27 -16.26
N PRO A 67 -34.57 5.38 -17.53
CA PRO A 67 -33.75 4.35 -18.17
C PRO A 67 -32.31 4.32 -17.61
N ALA A 68 -31.81 5.44 -17.08
CA ALA A 68 -30.48 5.50 -16.48
C ALA A 68 -30.37 4.68 -15.17
N ASN A 69 -31.50 4.45 -14.48
CA ASN A 69 -31.55 3.63 -13.28
C ASN A 69 -31.09 2.18 -13.54
N ILE A 70 -31.40 1.61 -14.71
CA ILE A 70 -30.92 0.27 -15.09
C ILE A 70 -29.41 0.26 -15.22
N VAL A 71 -28.86 1.24 -15.95
CA VAL A 71 -27.41 1.35 -16.18
C VAL A 71 -26.68 1.52 -14.85
N GLN A 72 -27.17 2.42 -14.00
CA GLN A 72 -26.64 2.63 -12.66
C GLN A 72 -26.65 1.31 -11.88
N LYS A 73 -27.81 0.67 -11.76
CA LYS A 73 -27.95 -0.59 -11.01
C LYS A 73 -27.01 -1.70 -11.49
N ILE A 74 -26.92 -1.92 -12.80
CA ILE A 74 -26.06 -2.97 -13.36
C ILE A 74 -24.58 -2.68 -13.09
N TYR A 75 -24.15 -1.41 -13.11
CA TYR A 75 -22.74 -1.04 -12.93
C TYR A 75 -22.33 -0.85 -11.46
N THR A 76 -23.28 -0.58 -10.55
CA THR A 76 -22.96 -0.26 -9.16
C THR A 76 -23.43 -1.30 -8.15
N GLU A 77 -24.34 -2.22 -8.49
CA GLU A 77 -24.80 -3.27 -7.58
C GLU A 77 -23.90 -4.53 -7.63
N PRO A 78 -23.63 -5.22 -6.50
CA PRO A 78 -24.19 -5.02 -5.16
C PRO A 78 -23.53 -3.89 -4.36
N GLY A 79 -22.40 -3.38 -4.83
CA GLY A 79 -21.68 -2.22 -4.28
C GLY A 79 -20.49 -1.86 -5.16
N GLY A 80 -20.33 -0.58 -5.51
CA GLY A 80 -19.21 -0.09 -6.31
C GLY A 80 -17.89 -0.08 -5.54
N LEU A 81 -16.76 0.03 -6.25
CA LEU A 81 -15.43 0.11 -5.62
C LEU A 81 -15.29 1.30 -4.65
N LEU A 82 -15.85 2.45 -5.04
CA LEU A 82 -15.81 3.74 -4.32
C LEU A 82 -17.19 4.14 -3.76
N GLU A 83 -18.15 3.23 -3.77
CA GLU A 83 -19.51 3.53 -3.30
C GLU A 83 -19.55 3.61 -1.77
N SER A 84 -20.41 4.48 -1.25
CA SER A 84 -20.65 4.51 0.21
C SER A 84 -21.30 3.20 0.67
N ASN A 85 -21.06 2.82 1.93
CA ASN A 85 -21.66 1.65 2.55
C ASN A 85 -22.62 2.10 3.68
N PRO A 86 -23.89 2.43 3.38
CA PRO A 86 -24.83 3.00 4.34
C PRO A 86 -25.10 2.10 5.55
N HIS A 87 -24.87 0.79 5.42
CA HIS A 87 -24.98 -0.15 6.53
C HIS A 87 -23.91 0.05 7.62
N PHE A 88 -22.75 0.67 7.33
CA PHE A 88 -21.73 1.01 8.36
C PHE A 88 -21.94 2.38 9.02
N SER A 89 -22.60 3.31 8.34
CA SER A 89 -22.87 4.64 8.87
C SER A 89 -24.22 5.10 8.35
N ARG A 90 -25.26 5.01 9.19
CA ARG A 90 -26.60 5.54 8.88
C ARG A 90 -26.67 6.99 9.34
N PRO A 91 -26.43 7.99 8.46
CA PRO A 91 -26.71 9.37 8.82
C PRO A 91 -28.19 9.51 9.18
N LYS A 92 -28.52 10.30 10.22
CA LYS A 92 -29.91 10.53 10.65
C LYS A 92 -30.82 11.00 9.51
N LEU A 93 -30.24 11.64 8.49
CA LEU A 93 -30.89 12.01 7.23
C LEU A 93 -29.92 11.67 6.07
N PRO A 94 -30.18 10.62 5.29
CA PRO A 94 -29.45 10.34 4.05
C PRO A 94 -29.44 11.56 3.13
N GLN A 95 -28.33 11.77 2.41
CA GLN A 95 -28.19 12.88 1.46
C GLN A 95 -29.31 12.90 0.39
N SER A 96 -29.86 11.73 0.06
CA SER A 96 -30.87 11.51 -0.97
C SER A 96 -32.32 11.56 -0.47
N MET A 97 -32.58 11.90 0.80
CA MET A 97 -33.94 12.00 1.35
C MET A 97 -34.50 13.43 1.27
N CYS A 98 -35.78 13.55 0.86
CA CYS A 98 -36.51 14.81 0.94
C CYS A 98 -36.62 15.27 2.40
N ARG A 99 -36.39 16.56 2.67
CA ARG A 99 -36.38 17.15 4.02
C ARG A 99 -37.45 18.22 4.17
N LYS A 100 -38.00 18.35 5.38
CA LYS A 100 -38.87 19.45 5.80
C LYS A 100 -38.25 20.02 7.07
N GLY A 101 -37.92 21.31 7.05
CA GLY A 101 -37.42 21.98 8.25
C GLY A 101 -38.50 22.03 9.33
N THR A 102 -38.13 21.67 10.56
CA THR A 102 -38.93 21.88 11.77
C THR A 102 -38.07 22.58 12.82
N ASP A 103 -38.71 23.14 13.86
CA ASP A 103 -38.02 23.86 14.95
C ASP A 103 -37.03 22.98 15.74
N ARG A 104 -37.08 21.64 15.57
CA ARG A 104 -36.15 20.67 16.17
C ARG A 104 -35.12 20.11 15.16
N GLY A 105 -35.03 20.70 13.97
CA GLY A 105 -34.15 20.27 12.88
C GLY A 105 -34.92 19.74 11.66
N ASP A 106 -34.18 19.32 10.64
CA ASP A 106 -34.76 18.71 9.44
C ASP A 106 -35.41 17.36 9.79
N VAL A 107 -36.65 17.15 9.35
CA VAL A 107 -37.33 15.85 9.39
C VAL A 107 -37.56 15.32 7.98
N SER A 108 -37.69 14.00 7.84
CA SER A 108 -37.99 13.39 6.55
C SER A 108 -39.32 13.89 5.98
N ALA A 109 -39.28 14.45 4.78
CA ALA A 109 -40.45 14.84 3.99
C ALA A 109 -40.77 13.83 2.87
N CYS A 110 -40.14 12.66 2.88
CA CYS A 110 -40.36 11.61 1.88
C CYS A 110 -41.85 11.19 1.89
N VAL A 111 -42.61 11.67 0.90
CA VAL A 111 -44.00 11.25 0.71
C VAL A 111 -44.08 9.89 -0.02
N SER A 112 -42.97 9.37 -0.59
CA SER A 112 -42.98 8.19 -1.48
C SER A 112 -41.69 7.38 -1.58
N CYS A 113 -40.85 7.37 -0.55
CA CYS A 113 -39.64 6.54 -0.55
C CYS A 113 -40.03 5.06 -0.28
N LEU A 114 -39.69 4.15 -1.20
CA LEU A 114 -39.86 2.71 -0.97
C LEU A 114 -38.99 2.30 0.23
N ALA A 115 -39.48 1.37 1.06
CA ALA A 115 -38.76 0.89 2.25
C ALA A 115 -37.35 0.35 1.90
N ASN A 116 -37.16 -0.15 0.67
CA ASN A 116 -35.90 -0.66 0.13
C ASN A 116 -35.42 0.17 -1.09
N CYS A 117 -35.40 1.50 -0.96
CA CYS A 117 -34.94 2.38 -2.04
C CYS A 117 -33.41 2.28 -2.21
N GLY A 118 -32.94 2.01 -3.44
CA GLY A 118 -31.51 1.90 -3.74
C GLY A 118 -30.72 3.20 -3.51
N ASP A 119 -31.38 4.37 -3.53
CA ASP A 119 -30.75 5.65 -3.16
C ASP A 119 -30.43 5.77 -1.66
N ILE A 120 -31.04 4.93 -0.83
CA ILE A 120 -30.83 4.90 0.63
C ILE A 120 -29.81 3.81 0.96
N ASP A 121 -30.05 2.60 0.46
CA ASP A 121 -29.13 1.47 0.59
C ASP A 121 -29.25 0.58 -0.65
N LEU A 122 -28.24 0.70 -1.52
CA LEU A 122 -28.17 -0.02 -2.78
C LEU A 122 -28.03 -1.53 -2.56
N GLN A 123 -27.24 -1.94 -1.58
CA GLN A 123 -26.95 -3.35 -1.30
C GLN A 123 -28.17 -4.05 -0.66
N ARG A 124 -28.90 -3.35 0.22
CA ARG A 124 -30.20 -3.81 0.74
C ARG A 124 -31.22 -4.00 -0.37
N SER A 125 -31.34 -3.00 -1.25
CA SER A 125 -32.25 -3.07 -2.42
C SER A 125 -31.86 -4.23 -3.35
N TYR A 126 -30.55 -4.45 -3.52
CA TYR A 126 -30.02 -5.56 -4.29
C TYR A 126 -30.46 -6.92 -3.73
N TRP A 127 -30.13 -7.22 -2.48
CA TRP A 127 -30.39 -8.54 -1.88
C TRP A 127 -31.88 -8.86 -1.73
N ASN A 128 -32.72 -7.84 -1.57
CA ASN A 128 -34.18 -8.01 -1.48
C ASN A 128 -34.82 -8.34 -2.83
N GLY A 129 -34.26 -7.87 -3.95
CA GLY A 129 -34.78 -8.12 -5.30
C GLY A 129 -33.91 -9.00 -6.18
N VAL A 130 -32.92 -9.72 -5.63
CA VAL A 130 -31.94 -10.49 -6.44
C VAL A 130 -32.61 -11.66 -7.20
N LEU A 131 -33.66 -12.23 -6.62
CA LEU A 131 -34.42 -13.33 -7.22
C LEU A 131 -35.51 -12.88 -8.19
N ASP A 132 -35.73 -11.58 -8.33
CA ASP A 132 -36.78 -11.06 -9.20
C ASP A 132 -36.51 -11.43 -10.66
N PRO A 133 -37.43 -12.14 -11.35
CA PRO A 133 -37.16 -12.67 -12.69
C PRO A 133 -36.91 -11.56 -13.71
N GLN A 134 -37.62 -10.44 -13.59
CA GLN A 134 -37.52 -9.32 -14.54
C GLN A 134 -36.17 -8.63 -14.46
N ARG A 135 -35.63 -8.50 -13.25
CA ARG A 135 -34.29 -7.96 -13.05
C ARG A 135 -33.26 -8.85 -13.72
N ARG A 136 -33.34 -10.16 -13.45
CA ARG A 136 -32.41 -11.15 -14.02
C ARG A 136 -32.44 -11.12 -15.55
N ASP A 137 -33.64 -11.08 -16.12
CA ASP A 137 -33.82 -10.99 -17.55
C ASP A 137 -33.21 -9.70 -18.13
N VAL A 138 -33.43 -8.55 -17.48
CA VAL A 138 -32.85 -7.27 -17.91
C VAL A 138 -31.33 -7.25 -17.84
N TYR A 139 -30.70 -7.85 -16.82
CA TYR A 139 -29.24 -7.98 -16.74
C TYR A 139 -28.66 -8.71 -17.95
N TYR A 140 -29.26 -9.84 -18.34
CA TYR A 140 -28.82 -10.58 -19.53
C TYR A 140 -29.16 -9.85 -20.83
N MET A 141 -30.34 -9.24 -20.94
CA MET A 141 -30.72 -8.46 -22.12
C MET A 141 -29.83 -7.22 -22.32
N PHE A 142 -29.37 -6.59 -21.24
CA PHE A 142 -28.49 -5.42 -21.29
C PHE A 142 -27.12 -5.74 -21.93
N PHE A 143 -26.54 -6.90 -21.62
CA PHE A 143 -25.34 -7.38 -22.31
C PHE A 143 -25.57 -7.46 -23.83
N GLY A 144 -26.69 -8.08 -24.23
CA GLY A 144 -27.09 -8.17 -25.63
C GLY A 144 -27.36 -6.81 -26.27
N LEU A 145 -27.91 -5.85 -25.53
CA LEU A 145 -28.14 -4.48 -26.01
C LEU A 145 -26.83 -3.78 -26.39
N ILE A 146 -25.78 -3.96 -25.59
CA ILE A 146 -24.43 -3.40 -25.84
C ILE A 146 -23.84 -4.02 -27.10
N ILE A 147 -23.83 -5.35 -27.19
CA ILE A 147 -23.30 -6.08 -28.35
C ILE A 147 -24.09 -5.73 -29.62
N GLY A 148 -25.42 -5.65 -29.52
CA GLY A 148 -26.29 -5.24 -30.62
C GLY A 148 -26.02 -3.81 -31.08
N PHE A 149 -25.81 -2.87 -30.15
CA PHE A 149 -25.56 -1.47 -30.48
C PHE A 149 -24.25 -1.28 -31.26
N TYR A 150 -23.14 -1.83 -30.75
CA TYR A 150 -21.85 -1.71 -31.43
C TYR A 150 -21.77 -2.61 -32.67
N GLY A 151 -22.30 -3.83 -32.58
CA GLY A 151 -22.37 -4.77 -33.70
C GLY A 151 -23.22 -4.26 -34.87
N TYR A 152 -24.23 -3.42 -34.61
CA TYR A 152 -25.01 -2.81 -35.68
C TYR A 152 -24.18 -1.90 -36.59
N TYR A 153 -23.16 -1.19 -36.07
CA TYR A 153 -22.27 -0.39 -36.92
C TYR A 153 -21.48 -1.25 -37.90
N PHE A 154 -21.03 -2.43 -37.46
CA PHE A 154 -20.40 -3.42 -38.33
C PHE A 154 -21.40 -3.98 -39.35
N LEU A 155 -22.61 -4.36 -38.92
CA LEU A 155 -23.65 -4.85 -39.82
C LEU A 155 -24.15 -3.77 -40.79
N TYR A 156 -24.02 -2.49 -40.46
CA TYR A 156 -24.42 -1.39 -41.33
C TYR A 156 -23.39 -1.09 -42.42
N ALA A 157 -22.09 -1.22 -42.13
CA ALA A 157 -21.02 -0.89 -43.07
C ALA A 157 -20.31 -2.10 -43.69
N GLY A 158 -20.49 -3.29 -43.12
CA GLY A 158 -19.77 -4.52 -43.48
C GLY A 158 -18.32 -4.60 -42.97
N ASN A 159 -17.85 -3.58 -42.24
CA ASN A 159 -16.52 -3.50 -41.65
C ASN A 159 -16.53 -2.64 -40.36
N TRP A 160 -15.42 -2.63 -39.63
CA TRP A 160 -15.27 -1.84 -38.40
C TRP A 160 -14.78 -0.41 -38.64
N ASP A 161 -14.25 -0.11 -39.83
CA ASP A 161 -13.68 1.20 -40.15
C ASP A 161 -14.73 2.31 -40.01
N TYR A 162 -15.98 2.02 -40.38
CA TYR A 162 -17.09 2.96 -40.21
C TYR A 162 -17.32 3.39 -38.75
N TYR A 163 -17.17 2.47 -37.79
CA TYR A 163 -17.32 2.78 -36.37
C TYR A 163 -16.12 3.54 -35.82
N PHE A 164 -14.90 3.01 -36.05
CA PHE A 164 -13.67 3.56 -35.48
C PHE A 164 -13.25 4.90 -36.08
N SER A 165 -13.64 5.19 -37.31
CA SER A 165 -13.40 6.49 -37.96
C SER A 165 -14.28 7.63 -37.40
N GLY A 166 -15.36 7.31 -36.68
CA GLY A 166 -16.27 8.33 -36.12
C GLY A 166 -17.21 8.99 -37.14
N LEU A 167 -17.21 8.58 -38.41
CA LEU A 167 -18.02 9.18 -39.48
C LEU A 167 -19.52 9.22 -39.18
N TRP A 168 -20.02 8.26 -38.40
CA TRP A 168 -21.41 8.16 -37.97
C TRP A 168 -21.94 9.38 -37.19
N THR A 169 -21.05 10.25 -36.68
CA THR A 169 -21.41 11.48 -35.96
C THR A 169 -21.76 12.67 -36.86
N HIS A 170 -21.34 12.67 -38.13
CA HIS A 170 -21.46 13.81 -39.06
C HIS A 170 -22.09 13.43 -40.40
N GLU A 171 -22.91 12.38 -40.42
CA GLU A 171 -23.52 11.85 -41.63
C GLU A 171 -24.64 12.76 -42.18
N GLU A 172 -24.45 13.32 -43.38
CA GLU A 172 -25.44 14.18 -44.03
C GLU A 172 -26.61 13.37 -44.64
N GLY A 173 -27.79 14.01 -44.75
CA GLY A 173 -28.95 13.44 -45.46
C GLY A 173 -29.71 12.33 -44.73
N ILE A 174 -29.72 12.35 -43.38
CA ILE A 174 -30.29 11.31 -42.51
C ILE A 174 -31.73 10.92 -42.90
N ARG A 175 -32.58 11.90 -43.22
CA ARG A 175 -34.01 11.65 -43.55
C ARG A 175 -34.18 10.70 -44.74
N ALA A 176 -33.33 10.81 -45.75
CA ALA A 176 -33.33 9.90 -46.90
C ALA A 176 -32.71 8.54 -46.58
N LYS A 177 -31.71 8.50 -45.69
CA LYS A 177 -30.99 7.28 -45.29
C LYS A 177 -31.74 6.40 -44.27
N LEU A 178 -32.77 6.91 -43.59
CA LEU A 178 -33.61 6.12 -42.68
C LEU A 178 -34.38 4.99 -43.39
N LEU A 179 -34.77 5.23 -44.65
CA LEU A 179 -35.47 4.27 -45.50
C LEU A 179 -34.51 3.48 -46.41
N ALA A 180 -33.24 3.85 -46.44
CA ALA A 180 -32.23 3.13 -47.20
C ALA A 180 -31.92 1.76 -46.55
N PRO A 181 -31.37 0.80 -47.33
CA PRO A 181 -30.97 -0.50 -46.80
C PRO A 181 -29.95 -0.35 -45.67
N GLY A 182 -30.22 -0.99 -44.53
CA GLY A 182 -29.48 -0.83 -43.29
C GLY A 182 -28.70 -2.06 -42.83
N LEU A 183 -28.56 -3.10 -43.66
CA LEU A 183 -27.85 -4.34 -43.36
C LEU A 183 -26.93 -4.76 -44.51
N TYR A 184 -25.69 -5.05 -44.17
CA TYR A 184 -24.63 -5.59 -45.01
C TYR A 184 -24.07 -6.85 -44.34
N ILE A 185 -24.31 -8.00 -44.96
CA ILE A 185 -23.85 -9.30 -44.45
C ILE A 185 -23.10 -10.01 -45.58
N ALA A 186 -21.88 -10.46 -45.32
CA ALA A 186 -21.05 -11.21 -46.27
C ALA A 186 -20.93 -10.52 -47.65
N GLY A 187 -20.72 -9.20 -47.66
CA GLY A 187 -20.59 -8.40 -48.87
C GLY A 187 -21.89 -8.12 -49.64
N HIS A 188 -23.04 -8.60 -49.17
CA HIS A 188 -24.35 -8.40 -49.80
C HIS A 188 -25.21 -7.42 -48.99
N MET A 189 -25.83 -6.48 -49.70
CA MET A 189 -26.77 -5.50 -49.13
C MET A 189 -28.16 -6.13 -49.03
N ILE A 190 -28.69 -6.25 -47.81
CA ILE A 190 -30.04 -6.75 -47.56
C ILE A 190 -31.00 -5.55 -47.54
N PRO A 191 -32.09 -5.56 -48.35
CA PRO A 191 -32.99 -4.41 -48.50
C PRO A 191 -33.97 -4.27 -47.31
N VAL A 192 -33.47 -4.28 -46.09
CA VAL A 192 -34.25 -3.95 -44.88
C VAL A 192 -33.97 -2.48 -44.52
N PRO A 193 -35.00 -1.63 -44.44
CA PRO A 193 -34.83 -0.22 -44.07
C PRO A 193 -34.14 -0.04 -42.71
N LYS A 194 -33.26 0.96 -42.60
CA LYS A 194 -32.51 1.27 -41.35
C LYS A 194 -33.41 1.37 -40.12
N ILE A 195 -34.61 1.97 -40.25
CA ILE A 195 -35.60 2.13 -39.18
C ILE A 195 -36.09 0.80 -38.59
N ILE A 196 -36.09 -0.28 -39.38
CA ILE A 196 -36.46 -1.64 -38.92
C ILE A 196 -35.19 -2.42 -38.56
N ALA A 197 -34.14 -2.30 -39.36
CA ALA A 197 -32.88 -3.03 -39.19
C ALA A 197 -32.23 -2.77 -37.82
N ALA A 198 -32.16 -1.51 -37.37
CA ALA A 198 -31.51 -1.19 -36.11
C ALA A 198 -32.27 -1.76 -34.89
N PRO A 199 -33.58 -1.51 -34.69
CA PRO A 199 -34.32 -2.14 -33.59
C PRO A 199 -34.35 -3.67 -33.68
N LEU A 200 -34.46 -4.25 -34.88
CA LEU A 200 -34.47 -5.70 -35.05
C LEU A 200 -33.14 -6.34 -34.63
N THR A 201 -32.02 -5.72 -34.99
CA THR A 201 -30.68 -6.19 -34.58
C THR A 201 -30.53 -6.13 -33.07
N LEU A 202 -30.93 -5.02 -32.44
CA LEU A 202 -30.92 -4.88 -30.98
C LEU A 202 -31.81 -5.94 -30.31
N ALA A 203 -33.02 -6.15 -30.81
CA ALA A 203 -33.97 -7.13 -30.27
C ALA A 203 -33.41 -8.56 -30.37
N LEU A 204 -32.83 -8.92 -31.51
CA LEU A 204 -32.23 -10.25 -31.72
C LEU A 204 -31.02 -10.47 -30.80
N ALA A 205 -30.16 -9.46 -30.64
CA ALA A 205 -29.01 -9.53 -29.74
C ALA A 205 -29.44 -9.67 -28.27
N CYS A 206 -30.44 -8.88 -27.83
CA CYS A 206 -31.05 -9.01 -26.50
C CYS A 206 -31.64 -10.41 -26.27
N ALA A 207 -32.41 -10.93 -27.23
CA ALA A 207 -33.04 -12.25 -27.13
C ALA A 207 -32.00 -13.39 -27.08
N THR A 208 -30.96 -13.31 -27.90
CA THR A 208 -29.87 -14.28 -27.93
C THR A 208 -29.09 -14.27 -26.61
N SER A 209 -28.77 -13.07 -26.11
CA SER A 209 -28.09 -12.90 -24.83
C SER A 209 -28.92 -13.41 -23.65
N LEU A 210 -30.22 -13.13 -23.65
CA LEU A 210 -31.14 -13.64 -22.63
C LEU A 210 -31.21 -15.18 -22.62
N ALA A 211 -31.32 -15.79 -23.80
CA ALA A 211 -31.32 -17.24 -23.93
C ALA A 211 -30.01 -17.85 -23.43
N LEU A 212 -28.86 -17.27 -23.83
CA LEU A 212 -27.54 -17.72 -23.40
C LEU A 212 -27.37 -17.58 -21.88
N GLY A 213 -27.74 -16.44 -21.31
CA GLY A 213 -27.67 -16.18 -19.86
C GLY A 213 -28.49 -17.19 -19.06
N ARG A 214 -29.72 -17.49 -19.49
CA ARG A 214 -30.57 -18.50 -18.83
C ARG A 214 -30.00 -19.92 -18.94
N VAL A 215 -29.42 -20.29 -20.09
CA VAL A 215 -28.77 -21.61 -20.25
C VAL A 215 -27.55 -21.74 -19.36
N LEU A 216 -26.67 -20.72 -19.34
CA LEU A 216 -25.47 -20.70 -18.49
C LEU A 216 -25.82 -20.72 -17.01
N GLU A 217 -26.84 -19.97 -16.60
CA GLU A 217 -27.30 -19.98 -15.22
C GLU A 217 -27.86 -21.36 -14.81
N ALA A 218 -28.64 -22.00 -15.69
CA ALA A 218 -29.16 -23.34 -15.45
C ALA A 218 -28.03 -24.39 -15.34
N LEU A 219 -26.99 -24.28 -16.18
CA LEU A 219 -25.81 -25.13 -16.12
C LEU A 219 -25.02 -24.91 -14.82
N TYR A 220 -24.80 -23.65 -14.44
CA TYR A 220 -24.08 -23.30 -13.22
C TYR A 220 -24.83 -23.78 -11.98
N ARG A 221 -26.15 -23.59 -11.95
CA ARG A 221 -27.03 -24.12 -10.89
C ARG A 221 -26.92 -25.64 -10.77
N ARG A 222 -26.94 -26.34 -11.90
CA ARG A 222 -26.84 -27.82 -11.94
C ARG A 222 -25.47 -28.33 -11.51
N TRP A 223 -24.41 -27.58 -11.78
CA TRP A 223 -23.06 -27.91 -11.33
C TRP A 223 -22.89 -27.71 -9.83
N ARG A 224 -23.46 -26.64 -9.28
CA ARG A 224 -23.34 -26.26 -7.86
C ARG A 224 -24.40 -26.85 -6.93
N SER A 225 -25.40 -27.57 -7.45
CA SER A 225 -26.41 -28.25 -6.63
C SER A 225 -25.87 -29.40 -5.77
N ARG A 226 -24.56 -29.69 -5.82
CA ARG A 226 -23.86 -30.69 -5.00
C ARG A 226 -23.23 -30.10 -3.74
N ASP A 227 -23.24 -28.78 -3.61
CA ASP A 227 -22.62 -28.04 -2.50
C ASP A 227 -23.74 -27.48 -1.61
N GLU A 228 -23.98 -28.12 -0.46
CA GLU A 228 -25.07 -27.78 0.46
C GLU A 228 -24.90 -26.38 1.11
N THR A 229 -23.73 -25.77 0.98
CA THR A 229 -23.41 -24.46 1.58
C THR A 229 -23.92 -23.26 0.76
N MET A 230 -24.32 -23.45 -0.50
CA MET A 230 -24.69 -22.34 -1.41
C MET A 230 -26.21 -22.11 -1.48
N THR A 231 -26.66 -20.93 -1.04
CA THR A 231 -28.05 -20.49 -1.19
C THR A 231 -28.37 -20.04 -2.63
N GLU A 232 -29.62 -20.23 -3.10
CA GLU A 232 -30.09 -19.78 -4.44
C GLU A 232 -29.79 -18.30 -4.73
N LYS A 233 -29.89 -17.42 -3.72
CA LYS A 233 -29.55 -16.00 -3.84
C LYS A 233 -28.10 -15.78 -4.27
N VAL A 234 -27.16 -16.60 -3.79
CA VAL A 234 -25.73 -16.49 -4.11
C VAL A 234 -25.44 -17.01 -5.51
N ILE A 235 -26.11 -18.09 -5.93
CA ILE A 235 -25.97 -18.65 -7.29
C ILE A 235 -26.40 -17.60 -8.34
N VAL A 236 -27.59 -17.01 -8.17
CA VAL A 236 -28.09 -15.96 -9.06
C VAL A 236 -27.17 -14.74 -9.01
N HIS A 237 -26.72 -14.33 -7.82
CA HIS A 237 -25.80 -13.21 -7.65
C HIS A 237 -24.49 -13.37 -8.45
N HIS A 238 -23.88 -14.56 -8.46
CA HIS A 238 -22.67 -14.81 -9.25
C HIS A 238 -22.93 -14.61 -10.75
N CYS A 239 -24.02 -15.17 -11.26
CA CYS A 239 -24.38 -15.04 -12.68
C CYS A 239 -24.65 -13.59 -13.08
N LEU A 240 -25.37 -12.82 -12.24
CA LEU A 240 -25.62 -11.40 -12.48
C LEU A 240 -24.33 -10.57 -12.43
N SER A 241 -23.42 -10.86 -11.50
CA SER A 241 -22.14 -10.16 -11.37
C SER A 241 -21.23 -10.40 -12.58
N VAL A 242 -21.19 -11.64 -13.08
CA VAL A 242 -20.46 -11.98 -14.32
C VAL A 242 -21.10 -11.30 -15.53
N ALA A 243 -22.44 -11.28 -15.63
CA ALA A 243 -23.14 -10.59 -16.71
C ALA A 243 -22.88 -9.07 -16.70
N ALA A 244 -22.85 -8.44 -15.51
CA ALA A 244 -22.47 -7.05 -15.34
C ALA A 244 -21.02 -6.78 -15.75
N TRP A 245 -20.08 -7.64 -15.33
CA TRP A 245 -18.67 -7.57 -15.71
C TRP A 245 -18.46 -7.70 -17.23
N LEU A 246 -19.14 -8.66 -17.87
CA LEU A 246 -19.13 -8.83 -19.33
C LEU A 246 -19.70 -7.60 -20.05
N SER A 247 -20.80 -7.05 -19.53
CA SER A 247 -21.43 -5.83 -20.07
C SER A 247 -20.49 -4.63 -19.97
N PHE A 248 -19.88 -4.41 -18.82
CA PHE A 248 -18.95 -3.31 -18.60
C PHE A 248 -17.72 -3.40 -19.52
N ASN A 249 -17.07 -4.57 -19.57
CA ASN A 249 -15.90 -4.77 -20.43
C ASN A 249 -16.25 -4.65 -21.91
N SER A 250 -17.39 -5.22 -22.34
CA SER A 250 -17.83 -5.10 -23.74
C SER A 250 -18.20 -3.67 -24.10
N PHE A 251 -18.78 -2.90 -23.18
CA PHE A 251 -19.05 -1.50 -23.39
C PHE A 251 -17.76 -0.72 -23.64
N TYR A 252 -16.72 -0.89 -22.82
CA TYR A 252 -15.47 -0.15 -22.96
C TYR A 252 -14.54 -0.69 -24.05
N LEU A 253 -14.73 -1.93 -24.50
CA LEU A 253 -14.02 -2.47 -25.66
C LEU A 253 -14.30 -1.64 -26.93
N PHE A 254 -15.54 -1.16 -27.09
CA PHE A 254 -15.96 -0.36 -28.24
C PHE A 254 -16.17 1.13 -27.88
N GLY A 255 -16.76 1.40 -26.72
CA GLY A 255 -17.11 2.73 -26.23
C GLY A 255 -15.90 3.61 -26.01
N GLY A 256 -15.94 4.82 -26.58
CA GLY A 256 -14.82 5.77 -26.50
C GLY A 256 -13.60 5.37 -27.34
N ARG A 257 -13.61 4.20 -28.00
CA ARG A 257 -12.47 3.70 -28.78
C ARG A 257 -12.00 4.66 -29.89
N PRO A 258 -12.88 5.32 -30.66
CA PRO A 258 -12.46 6.34 -31.63
C PRO A 258 -11.60 7.45 -31.01
N ASN A 259 -11.86 7.84 -29.76
CA ASN A 259 -11.09 8.85 -29.04
C ASN A 259 -9.82 8.26 -28.39
N ILE A 260 -9.91 7.05 -27.82
CA ILE A 260 -8.75 6.37 -27.21
C ILE A 260 -7.68 6.07 -28.28
N LEU A 261 -8.09 5.76 -29.51
CA LEU A 261 -7.18 5.55 -30.64
C LEU A 261 -6.42 6.82 -31.06
N LEU A 262 -6.84 8.02 -30.63
CA LEU A 262 -6.08 9.26 -30.82
C LEU A 262 -4.90 9.40 -29.85
N LEU A 263 -4.87 8.60 -28.78
CA LEU A 263 -3.75 8.59 -27.83
C LEU A 263 -2.55 7.82 -28.41
N PRO A 264 -1.32 8.12 -27.96
CA PRO A 264 -0.16 7.29 -28.24
C PRO A 264 -0.42 5.82 -27.86
N ALA A 265 0.20 4.87 -28.58
CA ALA A 265 -0.04 3.43 -28.39
C ALA A 265 0.19 2.91 -26.96
N LEU A 266 1.01 3.60 -26.16
CA LEU A 266 1.19 3.30 -24.73
C LEU A 266 -0.01 3.79 -23.90
N GLY A 267 -0.50 5.01 -24.16
CA GLY A 267 -1.65 5.58 -23.46
C GLY A 267 -2.93 4.78 -23.68
N GLY A 268 -3.20 4.35 -24.92
CA GLY A 268 -4.35 3.48 -25.22
C GLY A 268 -4.28 2.14 -24.49
N ARG A 269 -3.10 1.51 -24.44
CA ARG A 269 -2.90 0.24 -23.70
C ARG A 269 -3.04 0.40 -22.20
N LEU A 270 -2.56 1.49 -21.61
CA LEU A 270 -2.72 1.76 -20.17
C LEU A 270 -4.20 1.89 -19.78
N VAL A 271 -5.00 2.59 -20.61
CA VAL A 271 -6.45 2.71 -20.39
C VAL A 271 -7.13 1.34 -20.45
N ASP A 272 -6.78 0.50 -21.44
CA ASP A 272 -7.34 -0.85 -21.57
C ASP A 272 -7.01 -1.73 -20.35
N ILE A 273 -5.76 -1.72 -19.90
CA ILE A 273 -5.31 -2.45 -18.71
C ILE A 273 -6.05 -1.96 -17.48
N ALA A 274 -6.20 -0.64 -17.30
CA ALA A 274 -6.89 -0.07 -16.15
C ALA A 274 -8.38 -0.48 -16.11
N ILE A 275 -9.08 -0.46 -17.24
CA ILE A 275 -10.50 -0.84 -17.32
C ILE A 275 -10.69 -2.32 -16.96
N VAL A 276 -9.88 -3.21 -17.54
CA VAL A 276 -9.97 -4.65 -17.26
C VAL A 276 -9.55 -4.95 -15.82
N ALA A 277 -8.48 -4.32 -15.33
CA ALA A 277 -8.02 -4.52 -13.96
C ALA A 277 -9.07 -4.08 -12.93
N LEU A 278 -9.58 -2.84 -13.04
CA LEU A 278 -10.58 -2.31 -12.11
C LEU A 278 -11.88 -3.11 -12.14
N SER A 279 -12.37 -3.48 -13.32
CA SER A 279 -13.59 -4.29 -13.44
C SER A 279 -13.39 -5.71 -12.89
N THR A 280 -12.20 -6.29 -13.02
CA THR A 280 -11.88 -7.63 -12.49
C THR A 280 -11.69 -7.61 -10.97
N ILE A 281 -11.06 -6.56 -10.41
CA ILE A 281 -10.98 -6.33 -8.96
C ILE A 281 -12.40 -6.20 -8.39
N TRP A 282 -13.27 -5.43 -9.06
CA TRP A 282 -14.67 -5.33 -8.68
C TRP A 282 -15.37 -6.68 -8.73
N LEU A 283 -15.20 -7.47 -9.79
CA LEU A 283 -15.81 -8.80 -9.90
C LEU A 283 -15.38 -9.72 -8.75
N ARG A 284 -14.07 -9.74 -8.43
CA ARG A 284 -13.56 -10.52 -7.28
C ARG A 284 -14.22 -10.11 -5.97
N ARG A 285 -14.34 -8.79 -5.73
CA ARG A 285 -15.01 -8.25 -4.54
C ARG A 285 -16.50 -8.58 -4.52
N ALA A 286 -17.18 -8.46 -5.66
CA ALA A 286 -18.60 -8.76 -5.81
C ALA A 286 -18.88 -10.23 -5.50
N LEU A 287 -18.12 -11.16 -6.08
CA LEU A 287 -18.28 -12.62 -5.85
C LEU A 287 -18.04 -13.05 -4.38
N GLN A 288 -17.37 -12.23 -3.57
CA GLN A 288 -17.18 -12.47 -2.14
C GLN A 288 -18.33 -11.92 -1.27
N GLN A 289 -19.30 -11.23 -1.86
CA GLN A 289 -20.45 -10.69 -1.14
C GLN A 289 -21.52 -11.76 -0.93
N SER A 290 -22.13 -11.75 0.26
CA SER A 290 -23.23 -12.65 0.59
C SER A 290 -24.32 -11.90 1.38
N PRO A 291 -25.58 -12.35 1.30
CA PRO A 291 -26.65 -11.74 2.09
C PRO A 291 -26.40 -11.88 3.60
N PHE A 292 -25.77 -12.98 4.02
CA PHE A 292 -25.39 -13.23 5.41
C PHE A 292 -24.36 -12.20 5.90
N ARG A 293 -23.32 -11.96 5.11
CA ARG A 293 -22.28 -10.97 5.43
C ARG A 293 -22.86 -9.56 5.56
N TYR A 294 -23.74 -9.16 4.65
CA TYR A 294 -24.43 -7.87 4.73
C TYR A 294 -25.27 -7.74 6.01
N GLN A 295 -26.02 -8.79 6.39
CA GLN A 295 -26.82 -8.80 7.63
C GLN A 295 -25.92 -8.67 8.86
N GLN A 296 -24.83 -9.42 8.91
CA GLN A 296 -23.84 -9.34 9.99
C GLN A 296 -23.23 -7.94 10.12
N GLU A 297 -22.84 -7.34 8.99
CA GLU A 297 -22.28 -5.99 8.92
C GLU A 297 -23.28 -4.91 9.39
N SER A 298 -24.56 -5.02 8.97
CA SER A 298 -25.62 -4.09 9.38
C SER A 298 -25.93 -4.18 10.89
N MET A 299 -26.08 -5.39 11.43
CA MET A 299 -26.38 -5.59 12.86
C MET A 299 -25.23 -5.10 13.76
N ALA A 300 -23.98 -5.39 13.38
CA ALA A 300 -22.80 -4.93 14.10
C ALA A 300 -22.72 -3.40 14.16
N SER A 301 -23.02 -2.75 13.04
CA SER A 301 -23.03 -1.30 12.92
C SER A 301 -24.16 -0.63 13.73
N SER A 302 -25.37 -1.21 13.72
CA SER A 302 -26.47 -0.76 14.57
C SER A 302 -26.09 -0.80 16.05
N LEU A 303 -25.50 -1.91 16.50
CA LEU A 303 -24.99 -2.06 17.87
C LEU A 303 -23.92 -1.01 18.20
N LEU A 304 -22.92 -0.83 17.31
CA LEU A 304 -21.86 0.16 17.47
C LEU A 304 -22.41 1.59 17.57
N THR A 305 -23.44 1.91 16.80
CA THR A 305 -24.12 3.21 16.83
C THR A 305 -24.83 3.45 18.16
N GLU A 306 -25.51 2.43 18.71
CA GLU A 306 -26.10 2.54 20.05
C GLU A 306 -25.04 2.68 21.14
N LEU A 307 -23.92 1.94 21.03
CA LEU A 307 -22.80 2.06 21.96
C LEU A 307 -22.19 3.46 21.97
N LYS A 308 -22.06 4.10 20.81
CA LYS A 308 -21.61 5.50 20.68
C LYS A 308 -22.56 6.49 21.35
N LYS A 309 -23.88 6.31 21.22
CA LYS A 309 -24.89 7.21 21.85
C LYS A 309 -24.77 7.24 23.37
N MET A 310 -24.29 6.16 23.97
CA MET A 310 -24.12 6.04 25.42
C MET A 310 -22.89 6.77 25.98
N LYS A 311 -22.06 7.43 25.14
CA LYS A 311 -20.93 8.32 25.53
C LYS A 311 -19.98 7.73 26.59
N VAL A 312 -19.59 6.46 26.45
CA VAL A 312 -18.67 5.81 27.39
C VAL A 312 -17.22 5.89 26.89
N ASN A 313 -16.24 6.05 27.78
CA ASN A 313 -14.81 6.03 27.45
C ASN A 313 -14.34 4.60 27.17
N VAL A 314 -14.33 4.20 25.89
CA VAL A 314 -14.01 2.83 25.46
C VAL A 314 -12.53 2.64 25.13
N SER A 315 -11.74 3.71 25.11
CA SER A 315 -10.28 3.69 24.82
C SER A 315 -9.47 2.78 25.76
N LYS A 316 -9.96 2.55 26.98
CA LYS A 316 -9.32 1.69 27.99
C LYS A 316 -9.47 0.19 27.69
N PHE A 317 -10.46 -0.20 26.88
CA PHE A 317 -10.82 -1.61 26.64
C PHE A 317 -10.49 -2.08 25.21
N LEU A 318 -10.02 -1.18 24.36
CA LEU A 318 -9.71 -1.42 22.95
C LEU A 318 -8.22 -1.21 22.63
N ASP A 319 -7.34 -1.34 23.64
CA ASP A 319 -5.88 -1.20 23.47
C ASP A 319 -5.47 0.09 22.73
N GLY A 320 -6.13 1.21 23.04
CA GLY A 320 -5.88 2.51 22.41
C GLY A 320 -6.63 2.76 21.08
N ARG A 321 -7.30 1.76 20.50
CA ARG A 321 -8.14 1.92 19.30
C ARG A 321 -9.48 2.59 19.66
N SER A 322 -9.98 3.42 18.76
CA SER A 322 -11.32 4.02 18.91
C SER A 322 -12.41 3.06 18.42
N LEU A 323 -13.64 3.21 18.93
CA LEU A 323 -14.82 2.47 18.46
C LEU A 323 -15.04 2.58 16.93
N ASP A 324 -14.53 3.64 16.30
CA ASP A 324 -14.63 3.87 14.85
C ASP A 324 -13.75 2.96 14.00
N GLN A 325 -12.78 2.27 14.62
CA GLN A 325 -11.80 1.44 13.93
C GLN A 325 -12.13 -0.06 13.99
N LEU A 326 -13.26 -0.46 14.61
CA LEU A 326 -13.67 -1.87 14.66
C LEU A 326 -14.36 -2.27 13.36
N LYS A 327 -13.90 -3.38 12.77
CA LYS A 327 -14.55 -4.01 11.62
C LYS A 327 -15.70 -4.91 12.07
N ALA A 328 -16.69 -5.14 11.20
CA ALA A 328 -17.85 -5.98 11.52
C ALA A 328 -17.54 -7.46 11.80
N ASN A 329 -16.35 -7.96 11.47
CA ASN A 329 -15.90 -9.29 11.88
C ASN A 329 -15.22 -9.29 13.25
N GLU A 330 -14.95 -8.12 13.84
CA GLU A 330 -14.37 -7.94 15.18
C GLU A 330 -15.46 -7.82 16.26
N ILE A 331 -16.69 -8.30 16.00
CA ILE A 331 -17.82 -8.26 16.95
C ILE A 331 -17.45 -8.93 18.28
N TYR A 332 -16.60 -9.95 18.27
CA TYR A 332 -16.12 -10.60 19.48
C TYR A 332 -15.28 -9.68 20.39
N LEU A 333 -14.79 -8.53 19.92
CA LEU A 333 -14.14 -7.53 20.77
C LEU A 333 -15.17 -6.72 21.59
N LEU A 334 -16.45 -6.72 21.20
CA LEU A 334 -17.52 -6.06 21.96
C LEU A 334 -17.78 -6.76 23.29
N THR A 335 -17.55 -8.06 23.42
CA THR A 335 -17.64 -8.77 24.72
C THR A 335 -16.60 -8.30 25.72
N LYS A 336 -15.49 -7.67 25.29
CA LYS A 336 -14.54 -6.99 26.18
C LYS A 336 -15.04 -5.61 26.64
N VAL A 337 -15.93 -4.98 25.88
CA VAL A 337 -16.52 -3.65 26.16
C VAL A 337 -17.80 -3.78 27.01
N LEU A 338 -18.58 -4.83 26.79
CA LEU A 338 -19.82 -5.19 27.51
C LEU A 338 -19.73 -5.35 29.05
N PRO A 339 -18.59 -5.70 29.70
CA PRO A 339 -18.53 -5.87 31.16
C PRO A 339 -18.72 -4.56 31.93
N GLY A 340 -18.48 -3.41 31.30
CA GLY A 340 -18.66 -2.08 31.91
C GLY A 340 -20.10 -1.55 31.93
N TYR A 341 -21.07 -2.30 31.40
CA TYR A 341 -22.46 -1.84 31.23
C TYR A 341 -23.41 -2.36 32.30
N SER A 342 -24.40 -1.55 32.68
CA SER A 342 -25.48 -1.99 33.56
C SER A 342 -26.40 -2.97 32.84
N LYS A 343 -27.07 -3.84 33.59
CA LYS A 343 -28.00 -4.84 33.04
C LYS A 343 -29.13 -4.19 32.23
N GLN A 344 -29.63 -3.04 32.67
CA GLN A 344 -30.67 -2.28 31.96
C GLN A 344 -30.18 -1.76 30.61
N GLN A 345 -28.94 -1.26 30.52
CA GLN A 345 -28.39 -0.75 29.26
C GLN A 345 -28.22 -1.85 28.21
N LYS A 346 -27.89 -3.08 28.64
CA LYS A 346 -27.80 -4.24 27.74
C LYS A 346 -29.18 -4.64 27.22
N LEU A 347 -30.20 -4.63 28.08
CA LEU A 347 -31.58 -4.91 27.70
C LEU A 347 -32.13 -3.86 26.72
N ASP A 348 -31.94 -2.56 26.99
CA ASP A 348 -32.39 -1.49 26.10
C ASP A 348 -31.72 -1.55 24.72
N ALA A 349 -30.43 -1.92 24.66
CA ALA A 349 -29.70 -2.12 23.41
C ALA A 349 -30.23 -3.36 22.65
N TYR A 350 -30.49 -4.45 23.36
CA TYR A 350 -31.03 -5.68 22.78
C TYR A 350 -32.46 -5.50 22.25
N GLN A 351 -33.33 -4.80 22.99
CA GLN A 351 -34.69 -4.48 22.57
C GLN A 351 -34.71 -3.74 21.23
N LYS A 352 -33.82 -2.78 21.02
CA LYS A 352 -33.70 -2.06 19.74
C LYS A 352 -33.19 -2.93 18.59
N ILE A 353 -32.25 -3.83 18.87
CA ILE A 353 -31.76 -4.80 17.87
C ILE A 353 -32.88 -5.77 17.49
N LEU A 354 -33.67 -6.20 18.46
CA LEU A 354 -34.82 -7.09 18.25
C LEU A 354 -35.92 -6.38 17.46
N ASP A 355 -36.25 -5.13 17.81
CA ASP A 355 -37.21 -4.28 17.08
C ASP A 355 -36.75 -4.02 15.63
N GLU A 356 -35.45 -3.80 15.42
CA GLU A 356 -34.86 -3.70 14.08
C GLU A 356 -34.96 -5.03 13.32
N ALA A 357 -34.53 -6.15 13.91
CA ALA A 357 -34.57 -7.46 13.26
C ALA A 357 -36.00 -7.90 12.88
N VAL A 358 -36.99 -7.53 13.71
CA VAL A 358 -38.42 -7.77 13.49
C VAL A 358 -38.98 -6.84 12.42
N SER A 359 -38.70 -5.53 12.49
CA SER A 359 -39.15 -4.56 11.47
C SER A 359 -38.52 -4.80 10.10
N GLU A 360 -37.33 -5.41 10.06
CA GLU A 360 -36.65 -5.84 8.83
C GLU A 360 -37.15 -7.19 8.28
N GLY A 361 -38.03 -7.91 9.01
CA GLY A 361 -38.54 -9.22 8.61
C GLY A 361 -37.49 -10.32 8.57
N SER A 362 -36.39 -10.16 9.33
CA SER A 362 -35.25 -11.09 9.31
C SER A 362 -35.44 -12.33 10.18
N THR A 363 -36.49 -12.38 10.99
CA THR A 363 -36.78 -13.42 11.99
C THR A 363 -37.27 -14.76 11.40
N GLU A 364 -37.60 -14.81 10.11
CA GLU A 364 -38.04 -16.02 9.41
C GLU A 364 -36.87 -16.95 9.00
N ASN A 365 -35.62 -16.47 9.08
CA ASN A 365 -34.44 -17.19 8.62
C ASN A 365 -33.65 -17.78 9.81
N SER A 366 -33.33 -19.09 9.76
CA SER A 366 -32.62 -19.81 10.82
C SER A 366 -31.24 -19.23 11.13
N SER A 367 -30.57 -18.64 10.14
CA SER A 367 -29.29 -17.96 10.31
C SER A 367 -29.39 -16.63 11.07
N SER A 368 -30.47 -15.87 10.87
CA SER A 368 -30.74 -14.65 11.64
C SER A 368 -31.09 -14.96 13.10
N LEU A 369 -31.86 -16.03 13.32
CA LEU A 369 -32.19 -16.51 14.68
C LEU A 369 -30.94 -16.96 15.42
N LYS A 370 -30.01 -17.65 14.73
CA LYS A 370 -28.71 -18.02 15.30
C LYS A 370 -27.90 -16.78 15.70
N LEU A 371 -27.84 -15.76 14.84
CA LEU A 371 -27.18 -14.49 15.17
C LEU A 371 -27.84 -13.79 16.37
N LEU A 372 -29.17 -13.73 16.44
CA LEU A 372 -29.90 -13.16 17.58
C LEU A 372 -29.64 -13.94 18.88
N LYS A 373 -29.51 -15.26 18.80
CA LYS A 373 -29.12 -16.13 19.92
C LYS A 373 -27.69 -15.86 20.36
N ASP A 374 -26.75 -15.76 19.41
CA ASP A 374 -25.35 -15.43 19.69
C ASP A 374 -25.23 -14.06 20.37
N PHE A 375 -25.97 -13.05 19.90
CA PHE A 375 -26.03 -11.72 20.54
C PHE A 375 -26.63 -11.76 21.94
N ARG A 376 -27.73 -12.52 22.14
CA ARG A 376 -28.34 -12.71 23.46
C ARG A 376 -27.34 -13.31 24.45
N THR A 377 -26.64 -14.37 24.05
CA THR A 377 -25.62 -15.05 24.87
C THR A 377 -24.46 -14.12 25.19
N GLN A 378 -23.95 -13.37 24.21
CA GLN A 378 -22.85 -12.42 24.42
C GLN A 378 -23.22 -11.26 25.36
N MET A 379 -24.49 -10.86 25.40
CA MET A 379 -24.98 -9.81 26.30
C MET A 379 -25.44 -10.32 27.68
N ASN A 380 -25.37 -11.64 27.91
CA ASN A 380 -25.81 -12.30 29.14
C ASN A 380 -27.27 -11.99 29.51
N ILE A 381 -28.15 -11.99 28.50
CA ILE A 381 -29.60 -11.78 28.65
C ILE A 381 -30.28 -13.14 28.81
N SER A 382 -31.09 -13.29 29.86
CA SER A 382 -31.73 -14.57 30.16
C SER A 382 -32.88 -14.91 29.21
N GLU A 383 -33.34 -16.16 29.25
CA GLU A 383 -34.49 -16.63 28.46
C GLU A 383 -35.75 -15.85 28.82
N GLU A 384 -35.94 -15.66 30.12
CA GLU A 384 -37.08 -14.99 30.70
C GLU A 384 -37.11 -13.51 30.30
N GLU A 385 -35.95 -12.86 30.24
CA GLU A 385 -35.83 -11.45 29.81
C GLU A 385 -36.07 -11.28 28.31
N HIS A 386 -35.57 -12.20 27.50
CA HIS A 386 -35.84 -12.23 26.07
C HIS A 386 -37.34 -12.47 25.79
N ASN A 387 -37.95 -13.42 26.50
CA ASN A 387 -39.37 -13.74 26.37
C ASN A 387 -40.25 -12.58 26.87
N ALA A 388 -39.87 -11.91 27.96
CA ALA A 388 -40.56 -10.71 28.44
C ALA A 388 -40.48 -9.55 27.43
N LEU A 389 -39.34 -9.37 26.75
CA LEU A 389 -39.19 -8.38 25.67
C LEU A 389 -40.02 -8.75 24.44
N LEU A 390 -40.10 -10.04 24.09
CA LEU A 390 -40.99 -10.51 23.01
C LEU A 390 -42.48 -10.29 23.36
N GLU A 391 -42.86 -10.48 24.63
CA GLU A 391 -44.20 -10.17 25.12
C GLU A 391 -44.49 -8.66 25.08
N GLU A 392 -43.55 -7.82 25.51
CA GLU A 392 -43.67 -6.36 25.46
C GLU A 392 -43.78 -5.83 24.02
N LEU A 393 -43.08 -6.47 23.07
CA LEU A 393 -43.14 -6.17 21.64
C LEU A 393 -44.36 -6.79 20.94
N GLY A 394 -45.19 -7.57 21.65
CA GLY A 394 -46.47 -8.09 21.15
C GLY A 394 -46.39 -9.43 20.40
N PHE A 395 -45.31 -10.21 20.56
CA PHE A 395 -45.07 -11.49 19.89
C PHE A 395 -45.15 -12.69 20.86
N SER A 396 -46.35 -12.93 21.40
CA SER A 396 -46.63 -13.95 22.43
C SER A 396 -46.69 -15.42 21.95
N GLY A 397 -46.06 -15.75 20.81
CA GLY A 397 -46.23 -17.05 20.14
C GLY A 397 -45.00 -17.94 19.98
N ILE A 398 -43.81 -17.51 20.40
CA ILE A 398 -42.54 -18.22 20.10
C ILE A 398 -41.85 -18.76 21.37
N ALA A 399 -42.44 -18.57 22.56
CA ALA A 399 -41.85 -18.95 23.85
C ALA A 399 -42.13 -20.42 24.27
N SER A 400 -41.88 -21.38 23.38
CA SER A 400 -42.04 -22.81 23.72
C SER A 400 -41.05 -23.67 22.93
N LEU A 401 -39.76 -23.49 23.19
CA LEU A 401 -38.72 -24.45 22.80
C LEU A 401 -37.69 -24.56 23.92
N ASP A 402 -38.17 -24.93 25.11
CA ASP A 402 -37.31 -25.26 26.24
C ASP A 402 -37.12 -26.78 26.32
N ALA A 403 -35.90 -27.18 26.69
CA ALA A 403 -35.35 -28.54 26.78
C ALA A 403 -34.91 -29.20 25.45
N ILE A 404 -33.80 -28.73 24.90
CA ILE A 404 -32.90 -29.61 24.13
C ILE A 404 -31.78 -30.03 25.07
N SER A 405 -31.81 -31.30 25.47
CA SER A 405 -30.66 -32.00 26.03
C SER A 405 -29.44 -31.75 25.14
N VAL A 406 -28.30 -31.34 25.71
CA VAL A 406 -27.03 -31.21 24.99
C VAL A 406 -26.87 -32.46 24.14
N THR A 407 -27.01 -32.31 22.83
CA THR A 407 -26.89 -33.43 21.92
C THR A 407 -25.42 -33.88 21.94
N GLU A 408 -25.15 -35.16 21.69
CA GLU A 408 -23.76 -35.63 21.56
C GLU A 408 -22.98 -34.81 20.51
N GLU A 409 -23.67 -34.22 19.53
CA GLU A 409 -23.12 -33.28 18.56
C GLU A 409 -22.68 -31.95 19.19
N GLU A 410 -23.46 -31.38 20.12
CA GLU A 410 -23.09 -30.16 20.85
C GLU A 410 -21.93 -30.40 21.83
N LYS A 411 -21.85 -31.60 22.43
CA LYS A 411 -20.71 -32.01 23.26
C LYS A 411 -19.44 -32.22 22.45
N LEU A 412 -19.53 -32.83 21.26
CA LEU A 412 -18.39 -32.94 20.34
C LEU A 412 -17.92 -31.56 19.86
N ALA A 413 -18.85 -30.66 19.56
CA ALA A 413 -18.54 -29.28 19.18
C ALA A 413 -17.87 -28.49 20.31
N SER A 414 -18.31 -28.67 21.57
CA SER A 414 -17.68 -28.00 22.72
C SER A 414 -16.26 -28.52 22.98
N LEU A 415 -16.03 -29.84 22.85
CA LEU A 415 -14.70 -30.45 22.95
C LEU A 415 -13.77 -29.96 21.82
N GLN A 416 -14.27 -29.88 20.58
CA GLN A 416 -13.50 -29.38 19.45
C GLN A 416 -13.17 -27.88 19.59
N HIS A 417 -14.13 -27.10 20.08
CA HIS A 417 -13.90 -25.68 20.37
C HIS A 417 -12.88 -25.48 21.51
N TYR A 418 -13.00 -26.26 22.58
CA TYR A 418 -12.05 -26.27 23.68
C TYR A 418 -10.64 -26.62 23.21
N ARG A 419 -10.51 -27.69 22.41
CA ARG A 419 -9.25 -28.08 21.77
C ARG A 419 -8.66 -26.95 20.93
N SER A 420 -9.47 -26.27 20.13
CA SER A 420 -9.01 -25.14 19.30
C SER A 420 -8.50 -23.97 20.15
N LEU A 421 -9.15 -23.67 21.28
CA LEU A 421 -8.73 -22.61 22.19
C LEU A 421 -7.42 -22.96 22.90
N VAL A 422 -7.31 -24.17 23.45
CA VAL A 422 -6.09 -24.66 24.10
C VAL A 422 -4.93 -24.67 23.10
N SER A 423 -5.16 -25.19 21.90
CA SER A 423 -4.17 -25.20 20.80
C SER A 423 -3.70 -23.79 20.45
N GLY A 424 -4.63 -22.83 20.36
CA GLY A 424 -4.29 -21.43 20.08
C GLY A 424 -3.46 -20.78 21.18
N ILE A 425 -3.83 -20.97 22.45
CA ILE A 425 -3.08 -20.42 23.58
C ILE A 425 -1.68 -21.04 23.66
N VAL A 426 -1.56 -22.36 23.54
CA VAL A 426 -0.28 -23.06 23.55
C VAL A 426 0.60 -22.58 22.39
N SER A 427 0.05 -22.46 21.17
CA SER A 427 0.78 -21.96 20.00
C SER A 427 1.30 -20.52 20.19
N ILE A 428 0.49 -19.61 20.74
CA ILE A 428 0.91 -18.23 21.04
C ILE A 428 2.08 -18.22 22.02
N ARG A 429 1.99 -18.99 23.11
CA ARG A 429 3.04 -19.03 24.14
C ARG A 429 4.32 -19.71 23.66
N LEU A 430 4.21 -20.69 22.77
CA LEU A 430 5.37 -21.28 22.09
C LEU A 430 6.03 -20.29 21.11
N ASN A 431 5.24 -19.43 20.45
CA ASN A 431 5.77 -18.36 19.59
C ASN A 431 6.50 -17.29 20.41
N GLU A 432 6.00 -16.95 21.60
CA GLU A 432 6.70 -16.09 22.58
C GLU A 432 7.97 -16.74 23.15
N GLY A 433 8.26 -17.99 22.76
CA GLY A 433 9.38 -18.75 23.27
C GLY A 433 9.19 -19.03 24.75
N MET A 434 8.13 -19.73 25.13
CA MET A 434 7.99 -20.36 26.46
C MET A 434 8.13 -21.87 26.29
N ALA A 435 8.82 -22.56 27.19
CA ALA A 435 8.85 -24.03 27.16
C ALA A 435 7.49 -24.58 27.59
N VAL A 436 7.11 -25.76 27.10
CA VAL A 436 5.83 -26.40 27.47
C VAL A 436 5.73 -26.61 28.99
N ASP A 437 6.83 -27.02 29.64
CA ASP A 437 6.87 -27.22 31.09
C ASP A 437 6.68 -25.92 31.89
N ASP A 438 7.26 -24.81 31.40
CA ASP A 438 7.09 -23.48 32.00
C ASP A 438 5.64 -23.01 31.83
N LEU A 439 5.04 -23.25 30.66
CA LEU A 439 3.66 -22.92 30.34
C LEU A 439 2.66 -23.69 31.23
N MET A 440 2.89 -24.99 31.43
CA MET A 440 2.03 -25.82 32.29
C MET A 440 2.13 -25.41 33.76
N ASN A 441 3.17 -24.69 34.15
CA ASN A 441 3.34 -24.16 35.51
C ASN A 441 2.92 -22.70 35.66
N ASP A 442 2.62 -21.99 34.57
CA ASP A 442 2.18 -20.60 34.59
C ASP A 442 0.79 -20.45 35.22
N ALA A 443 0.70 -19.56 36.21
CA ALA A 443 -0.54 -19.26 36.92
C ALA A 443 -1.58 -18.59 36.02
N SER A 444 -1.14 -17.76 35.06
CA SER A 444 -2.04 -17.07 34.13
C SER A 444 -2.69 -18.04 33.14
N PHE A 445 -1.90 -19.00 32.65
CA PHE A 445 -2.37 -20.09 31.80
C PHE A 445 -3.41 -20.96 32.52
N LYS A 446 -3.11 -21.42 33.75
CA LYS A 446 -4.05 -22.23 34.55
C LYS A 446 -5.39 -21.53 34.78
N GLN A 447 -5.37 -20.26 35.17
CA GLN A 447 -6.61 -19.47 35.38
C GLN A 447 -7.44 -19.32 34.10
N THR A 448 -6.79 -19.08 32.96
CA THR A 448 -7.47 -18.93 31.67
C THR A 448 -8.11 -20.26 31.25
N ILE A 449 -7.38 -21.35 31.42
CA ILE A 449 -7.85 -22.71 31.13
C ILE A 449 -9.05 -23.07 32.01
N ASP A 450 -8.99 -22.80 33.31
CA ASP A 450 -10.08 -23.09 34.25
C ASP A 450 -11.37 -22.33 33.90
N LEU A 451 -11.25 -21.05 33.49
CA LEU A 451 -12.38 -20.24 33.07
C LEU A 451 -13.05 -20.81 31.81
N VAL A 452 -12.25 -21.16 30.80
CA VAL A 452 -12.76 -21.76 29.55
C VAL A 452 -13.38 -23.13 29.84
N ARG A 453 -12.77 -23.93 30.72
CA ARG A 453 -13.27 -25.25 31.13
C ARG A 453 -14.65 -25.16 31.77
N HIS A 454 -14.84 -24.17 32.66
CA HIS A 454 -16.12 -23.91 33.31
C HIS A 454 -17.16 -23.39 32.31
N SER A 455 -16.78 -22.51 31.38
CA SER A 455 -17.71 -21.96 30.38
C SER A 455 -18.23 -23.01 29.38
N LEU A 456 -17.40 -24.01 29.04
CA LEU A 456 -17.73 -25.05 28.06
C LEU A 456 -18.15 -26.38 28.73
N GLN A 457 -18.27 -26.41 30.05
CA GLN A 457 -18.64 -27.59 30.86
C GLN A 457 -17.74 -28.83 30.59
N ILE A 458 -16.44 -28.60 30.40
CA ILE A 458 -15.48 -29.67 30.08
C ILE A 458 -15.08 -30.42 31.35
N THR A 459 -15.09 -31.76 31.28
CA THR A 459 -14.71 -32.62 32.42
C THR A 459 -13.20 -32.63 32.65
N ASP A 460 -12.77 -33.01 33.85
CA ASP A 460 -11.33 -33.19 34.16
C ASP A 460 -10.66 -34.22 33.23
N VAL A 461 -11.37 -35.28 32.88
CA VAL A 461 -10.87 -36.37 32.03
C VAL A 461 -10.65 -35.89 30.61
N ASP A 462 -11.63 -35.18 30.05
CA ASP A 462 -11.55 -34.62 28.69
C ASP A 462 -10.46 -33.54 28.60
N HIS A 463 -10.29 -32.74 29.65
CA HIS A 463 -9.23 -31.74 29.72
C HIS A 463 -7.83 -32.39 29.67
N LEU A 464 -7.58 -33.40 30.50
CA LEU A 464 -6.29 -34.09 30.53
C LEU A 464 -5.99 -34.77 29.18
N ALA A 465 -6.99 -35.38 28.55
CA ALA A 465 -6.84 -36.00 27.23
C ALA A 465 -6.47 -34.97 26.15
N ILE A 466 -7.12 -33.79 26.14
CA ILE A 466 -6.83 -32.72 25.17
C ILE A 466 -5.46 -32.10 25.41
N ILE A 467 -5.03 -31.94 26.67
CA ILE A 467 -3.68 -31.42 26.98
C ILE A 467 -2.59 -32.41 26.54
N ASP A 468 -2.77 -33.71 26.80
CA ASP A 468 -1.83 -34.74 26.36
C ASP A 468 -1.77 -34.81 24.82
N GLU A 469 -2.92 -34.68 24.15
CA GLU A 469 -2.96 -34.64 22.69
C GLU A 469 -2.29 -33.39 22.11
N VAL A 470 -2.55 -32.20 22.68
CA VAL A 470 -1.96 -30.93 22.21
C VAL A 470 -0.44 -30.90 22.41
N THR A 471 0.06 -31.49 23.50
CA THR A 471 1.49 -31.54 23.85
C THR A 471 2.23 -32.74 23.24
N SER A 472 1.52 -33.67 22.60
CA SER A 472 2.12 -34.82 21.93
C SER A 472 2.99 -34.46 20.72
N GLU A 473 3.86 -35.40 20.32
CA GLU A 473 4.75 -35.31 19.13
C GLU A 473 3.99 -35.13 17.81
N THR A 474 2.72 -35.56 17.76
CA THR A 474 1.79 -35.40 16.62
C THR A 474 0.78 -34.26 16.81
N GLY A 475 0.86 -33.56 17.94
CA GLY A 475 -0.03 -32.47 18.35
C GLY A 475 0.43 -31.11 17.83
N VAL A 476 0.03 -30.05 18.53
CA VAL A 476 0.34 -28.66 18.18
C VAL A 476 1.83 -28.36 18.37
N VAL A 477 2.45 -28.95 19.40
CA VAL A 477 3.89 -28.80 19.66
C VAL A 477 4.71 -29.47 18.55
N GLY A 478 4.29 -30.66 18.10
CA GLY A 478 4.86 -31.37 16.95
C GLY A 478 4.78 -30.55 15.66
N ALA A 479 3.58 -30.10 15.29
CA ALA A 479 3.38 -29.23 14.12
C ALA A 479 4.23 -27.95 14.20
N LYS A 480 4.38 -27.38 15.40
CA LYS A 480 5.25 -26.22 15.61
C LYS A 480 6.73 -26.55 15.42
N MET A 481 7.18 -27.74 15.82
CA MET A 481 8.55 -28.20 15.54
C MET A 481 8.78 -28.32 14.03
N GLU A 482 7.82 -28.89 13.30
CA GLU A 482 7.86 -28.96 11.84
C GLU A 482 7.96 -27.57 11.20
N ASP A 483 7.12 -26.61 11.63
CA ASP A 483 7.17 -25.22 11.16
C ASP A 483 8.54 -24.56 11.39
N VAL A 484 9.15 -24.79 12.56
CA VAL A 484 10.46 -24.24 12.93
C VAL A 484 11.57 -24.89 12.10
N LEU A 485 11.52 -26.20 11.86
CA LEU A 485 12.48 -26.89 10.99
C LEU A 485 12.32 -26.45 9.53
N ASP A 486 11.09 -26.23 9.05
CA ASP A 486 10.83 -25.69 7.72
C ASP A 486 11.31 -24.24 7.59
N ALA A 487 11.17 -23.43 8.64
CA ALA A 487 11.75 -22.09 8.67
C ALA A 487 13.28 -22.12 8.60
N LEU A 488 13.94 -23.02 9.34
CA LEU A 488 15.39 -23.23 9.24
C LEU A 488 15.81 -23.68 7.84
N LEU A 489 15.07 -24.61 7.23
CA LEU A 489 15.32 -25.06 5.87
C LEU A 489 15.22 -23.90 4.86
N ARG A 490 14.14 -23.10 4.92
CA ARG A 490 13.97 -21.91 4.07
C ARG A 490 15.07 -20.89 4.28
N GLN A 491 15.41 -20.56 5.52
CA GLN A 491 16.50 -19.63 5.84
C GLN A 491 17.84 -20.11 5.26
N ARG A 492 18.11 -21.42 5.33
CA ARG A 492 19.33 -22.01 4.74
C ARG A 492 19.34 -21.92 3.22
N SER A 493 18.20 -22.16 2.56
CA SER A 493 18.05 -21.99 1.11
C SER A 493 18.29 -20.54 0.68
N VAL A 494 17.69 -19.58 1.39
CA VAL A 494 17.84 -18.14 1.13
C VAL A 494 19.30 -17.72 1.28
N ARG A 495 19.96 -18.13 2.37
CA ARG A 495 21.38 -17.84 2.59
C ARG A 495 22.25 -18.37 1.46
N LEU A 496 22.08 -19.64 1.07
CA LEU A 496 22.84 -20.24 -0.03
C LEU A 496 22.58 -19.54 -1.36
N CYS A 497 21.34 -19.09 -1.62
CA CYS A 497 20.99 -18.31 -2.80
C CYS A 497 21.72 -16.96 -2.83
N LEU A 498 21.81 -16.28 -1.67
CA LEU A 498 22.51 -15.00 -1.53
C LEU A 498 24.03 -15.15 -1.59
N GLU A 499 24.61 -16.15 -0.95
CA GLU A 499 26.06 -16.44 -1.00
C GLU A 499 26.53 -16.83 -2.42
N ALA A 500 25.63 -17.41 -3.24
CA ALA A 500 25.89 -17.73 -4.64
C ALA A 500 25.73 -16.53 -5.59
N ALA A 501 25.20 -15.40 -5.13
CA ALA A 501 24.94 -14.23 -5.98
C ALA A 501 26.23 -13.44 -6.30
N GLU A 502 26.50 -13.22 -7.59
CA GLU A 502 27.63 -12.42 -8.04
C GLU A 502 27.26 -10.93 -8.15
N ILE A 503 27.42 -10.18 -7.05
CA ILE A 503 27.20 -8.73 -7.03
C ILE A 503 28.53 -8.01 -7.25
N SER A 504 28.68 -7.35 -8.40
CA SER A 504 29.91 -6.61 -8.76
C SER A 504 30.00 -5.21 -8.16
N ASP A 505 28.86 -4.65 -7.71
CA ASP A 505 28.81 -3.29 -7.16
C ASP A 505 29.28 -3.29 -5.69
N PRO A 506 30.27 -2.45 -5.30
CA PRO A 506 30.79 -2.44 -3.93
C PRO A 506 29.78 -2.07 -2.86
N LEU A 507 28.81 -1.19 -3.16
CA LEU A 507 27.74 -0.83 -2.23
C LEU A 507 26.74 -1.98 -2.12
N GLY A 508 26.46 -2.66 -3.22
CA GLY A 508 25.69 -3.90 -3.24
C GLY A 508 26.31 -4.98 -2.36
N THR A 509 27.64 -5.19 -2.41
CA THR A 509 28.35 -6.13 -1.53
C THR A 509 28.23 -5.74 -0.06
N GLN A 510 28.40 -4.45 0.28
CA GLN A 510 28.26 -3.96 1.66
C GLN A 510 26.86 -4.15 2.22
N LEU A 511 25.83 -3.92 1.40
CA LEU A 511 24.44 -4.17 1.78
C LEU A 511 24.15 -5.67 1.91
N LEU A 512 24.79 -6.51 1.12
CA LEU A 512 24.68 -7.97 1.21
C LEU A 512 25.25 -8.47 2.54
N ASP A 513 26.42 -7.97 2.95
CA ASP A 513 27.05 -8.34 4.22
C ASP A 513 26.13 -8.01 5.41
N VAL A 514 25.55 -6.80 5.42
CA VAL A 514 24.57 -6.40 6.45
C VAL A 514 23.34 -7.30 6.47
N LEU A 515 22.85 -7.72 5.29
CA LEU A 515 21.73 -8.65 5.19
C LEU A 515 22.08 -10.05 5.70
N LEU A 516 23.28 -10.56 5.37
CA LEU A 516 23.76 -11.86 5.84
C LEU A 516 23.94 -11.88 7.36
N ASP A 517 24.47 -10.80 7.96
CA ASP A 517 24.59 -10.68 9.42
C ASP A 517 23.21 -10.72 10.12
N ALA A 518 22.20 -10.08 9.53
CA ALA A 518 20.83 -10.12 10.05
C ALA A 518 20.19 -11.52 9.91
N LEU A 519 20.48 -12.23 8.82
CA LEU A 519 20.05 -13.62 8.63
C LEU A 519 20.70 -14.55 9.65
N ASP A 520 21.97 -14.33 9.99
CA ASP A 520 22.70 -15.12 10.99
C ASP A 520 22.08 -14.99 12.38
N ALA A 521 21.73 -13.77 12.78
CA ALA A 521 21.02 -13.54 14.04
C ALA A 521 19.66 -14.27 14.09
N ARG A 522 18.91 -14.22 12.99
CA ARG A 522 17.61 -14.91 12.88
C ARG A 522 17.73 -16.43 12.86
N GLU A 523 18.72 -16.97 12.16
CA GLU A 523 18.99 -18.41 12.11
C GLU A 523 19.40 -18.90 13.52
N HIS A 524 20.23 -18.14 14.24
CA HIS A 524 20.58 -18.43 15.63
C HIS A 524 19.36 -18.47 16.56
N ALA A 525 18.47 -17.47 16.49
CA ALA A 525 17.24 -17.43 17.28
C ALA A 525 16.32 -18.64 16.96
N THR A 526 16.18 -18.99 15.69
CA THR A 526 15.33 -20.10 15.23
C THR A 526 15.88 -21.45 15.71
N ARG A 527 17.20 -21.68 15.65
CA ARG A 527 17.83 -22.89 16.22
C ARG A 527 17.61 -22.99 17.72
N HIS A 528 17.69 -21.86 18.42
CA HIS A 528 17.46 -21.82 19.86
C HIS A 528 15.99 -22.14 20.19
N GLN A 529 15.03 -21.69 19.37
CA GLN A 529 13.62 -22.08 19.50
C GLN A 529 13.43 -23.58 19.27
N ALA A 530 14.08 -24.15 18.25
CA ALA A 530 14.02 -25.58 17.95
C ALA A 530 14.52 -26.45 19.11
N LEU A 531 15.65 -26.09 19.74
CA LEU A 531 16.17 -26.80 20.92
C LEU A 531 15.19 -26.79 22.10
N ARG A 532 14.49 -25.66 22.32
CA ARG A 532 13.50 -25.53 23.39
C ARG A 532 12.27 -26.39 23.17
N ILE A 533 11.78 -26.45 21.93
CA ILE A 533 10.65 -27.32 21.57
C ILE A 533 11.08 -28.79 21.67
N LEU A 534 12.25 -29.15 21.14
CA LEU A 534 12.78 -30.51 21.19
C LEU A 534 12.93 -31.01 22.64
N HIS A 535 13.33 -30.12 23.55
CA HIS A 535 13.46 -30.46 24.98
C HIS A 535 12.13 -30.81 25.65
N SER A 536 11.00 -30.31 25.12
CA SER A 536 9.67 -30.61 25.68
C SER A 536 9.11 -31.98 25.26
N PHE A 537 9.74 -32.67 24.31
CA PHE A 537 9.27 -33.98 23.87
C PHE A 537 9.79 -35.11 24.75
N LYS A 538 8.98 -36.17 24.85
CA LYS A 538 9.41 -37.42 25.47
C LYS A 538 10.36 -38.16 24.50
N PRO A 539 11.27 -39.00 25.00
CA PRO A 539 12.13 -39.80 24.13
C PRO A 539 11.29 -40.81 23.34
N GLY A 540 11.30 -40.66 22.02
CA GLY A 540 10.48 -41.41 21.06
C GLY A 540 11.11 -41.42 19.66
N VAL A 541 10.52 -42.18 18.72
CA VAL A 541 11.05 -42.31 17.35
C VAL A 541 10.97 -40.97 16.60
N GLU A 542 9.87 -40.22 16.74
CA GLU A 542 9.74 -38.91 16.08
C GLU A 542 10.65 -37.84 16.70
N THR A 543 10.84 -37.86 18.03
CA THR A 543 11.81 -36.99 18.70
C THR A 543 13.23 -37.19 18.18
N LEU A 544 13.63 -38.43 17.88
CA LEU A 544 14.91 -38.73 17.25
C LEU A 544 14.97 -38.23 15.79
N HIS A 545 13.87 -38.28 15.04
CA HIS A 545 13.78 -37.71 13.70
C HIS A 545 13.94 -36.19 13.71
N TYR A 546 13.22 -35.47 14.58
CA TYR A 546 13.37 -34.02 14.72
C TYR A 546 14.78 -33.62 15.15
N ALA A 547 15.43 -34.40 16.02
CA ALA A 547 16.82 -34.20 16.39
C ALA A 547 17.78 -34.37 15.20
N GLU A 548 17.54 -35.35 14.33
CA GLU A 548 18.37 -35.59 13.13
C GLU A 548 18.21 -34.47 12.10
N ASP A 549 16.97 -34.01 11.85
CA ASP A 549 16.69 -32.89 10.95
C ASP A 549 17.35 -31.60 11.48
N LEU A 550 17.22 -31.32 12.78
CA LEU A 550 17.86 -30.16 13.43
C LEU A 550 19.40 -30.23 13.32
N ALA A 551 20.00 -31.39 13.56
CA ALA A 551 21.44 -31.61 13.44
C ALA A 551 21.92 -31.41 12.00
N THR A 552 21.16 -31.90 11.03
CA THR A 552 21.48 -31.80 9.61
C THR A 552 21.41 -30.35 9.13
N LEU A 553 20.40 -29.58 9.53
CA LEU A 553 20.22 -28.18 9.14
C LEU A 553 21.18 -27.23 9.87
N SER A 554 21.52 -27.51 11.12
CA SER A 554 22.36 -26.63 11.95
C SER A 554 23.85 -26.82 11.74
N GLY A 555 24.29 -27.99 11.27
CA GLY A 555 25.71 -28.29 11.01
C GLY A 555 26.61 -28.01 12.23
N HIS A 556 27.75 -27.34 11.99
CA HIS A 556 28.73 -27.05 13.05
C HIS A 556 28.25 -26.04 14.10
N ALA A 557 27.28 -25.19 13.77
CA ALA A 557 26.75 -24.19 14.71
C ALA A 557 26.02 -24.85 15.91
N LEU A 558 25.56 -26.09 15.74
CA LEU A 558 24.88 -26.82 16.80
C LEU A 558 25.82 -27.14 17.98
N ASP A 559 27.09 -27.49 17.73
CA ASP A 559 28.01 -27.84 18.82
C ASP A 559 28.31 -26.63 19.72
N THR A 560 28.38 -25.43 19.14
CA THR A 560 28.49 -24.17 19.91
C THR A 560 27.23 -23.89 20.72
N LEU A 561 26.04 -24.11 20.13
CA LEU A 561 24.75 -23.90 20.80
C LEU A 561 24.55 -24.86 21.97
N LEU A 562 24.94 -26.14 21.82
CA LEU A 562 24.81 -27.15 22.89
C LEU A 562 25.68 -26.85 24.12
N ARG A 563 26.66 -25.94 24.04
CA ARG A 563 27.48 -25.49 25.19
C ARG A 563 26.89 -24.28 25.90
N GLN A 564 25.89 -23.62 25.31
CA GLN A 564 25.24 -22.46 25.90
C GLN A 564 24.29 -22.90 27.02
N SER A 565 24.03 -21.98 27.95
CA SER A 565 23.07 -22.20 29.03
C SER A 565 21.64 -22.25 28.50
N VAL A 566 20.79 -23.08 29.13
CA VAL A 566 19.36 -23.10 28.86
C VAL A 566 18.72 -21.82 29.42
N PRO A 567 17.96 -21.02 28.65
CA PRO A 567 17.39 -19.76 29.14
C PRO A 567 16.45 -19.93 30.33
N SER A 568 15.65 -21.00 30.35
CA SER A 568 14.76 -21.32 31.49
C SER A 568 15.53 -21.81 32.73
N ALA A 569 16.78 -22.28 32.57
CA ALA A 569 17.62 -22.81 33.65
C ALA A 569 19.10 -22.42 33.44
N PRO A 570 19.52 -21.18 33.75
CA PRO A 570 20.84 -20.65 33.39
C PRO A 570 22.04 -21.44 33.94
N GLY A 571 21.83 -22.25 34.98
CA GLY A 571 22.83 -23.13 35.59
C GLY A 571 23.05 -24.48 34.89
N GLN A 572 22.27 -24.80 33.84
CA GLN A 572 22.41 -26.02 33.05
C GLN A 572 22.73 -25.67 31.60
N GLN A 573 23.60 -26.46 30.95
CA GLN A 573 23.87 -26.32 29.52
C GLN A 573 22.95 -27.23 28.70
N TRP A 574 22.65 -26.84 27.47
CA TRP A 574 21.80 -27.64 26.57
C TRP A 574 22.21 -29.12 26.47
N ARG A 575 23.52 -29.40 26.44
CA ARG A 575 24.07 -30.77 26.44
C ARG A 575 23.70 -31.63 27.66
N ASP A 576 23.39 -31.00 28.79
CA ASP A 576 23.19 -31.70 30.07
C ASP A 576 21.71 -32.04 30.32
N VAL A 577 20.80 -31.49 29.51
CA VAL A 577 19.35 -31.59 29.74
C VAL A 577 18.65 -32.59 28.81
N PHE A 578 19.23 -32.89 27.65
CA PHE A 578 18.66 -33.87 26.71
C PHE A 578 18.90 -35.33 27.14
N ASP A 579 17.98 -36.21 26.76
CA ASP A 579 18.14 -37.66 26.87
C ASP A 579 19.42 -38.13 26.14
N PRO A 580 20.18 -39.11 26.66
CA PRO A 580 21.42 -39.59 26.05
C PRO A 580 21.29 -40.03 24.59
N GLN A 581 20.14 -40.59 24.17
CA GLN A 581 19.92 -41.01 22.79
C GLN A 581 19.72 -39.81 21.86
N VAL A 582 18.95 -38.82 22.30
CA VAL A 582 18.73 -37.56 21.56
C VAL A 582 20.04 -36.78 21.44
N LEU A 583 20.79 -36.68 22.53
CA LEU A 583 22.10 -36.03 22.55
C LEU A 583 23.10 -36.72 21.61
N ALA A 584 23.10 -38.06 21.54
CA ALA A 584 23.94 -38.81 20.62
C ALA A 584 23.63 -38.51 19.14
N VAL A 585 22.37 -38.24 18.79
CA VAL A 585 21.97 -37.81 17.44
C VAL A 585 22.40 -36.36 17.19
N LEU A 586 22.12 -35.43 18.12
CA LEU A 586 22.49 -34.01 17.99
C LEU A 586 24.00 -33.78 17.86
N THR A 587 24.82 -34.62 18.51
CA THR A 587 26.29 -34.57 18.43
C THR A 587 26.87 -35.39 17.27
N GLY A 588 26.02 -36.10 16.50
CA GLY A 588 26.44 -36.93 15.37
C GLY A 588 27.14 -38.24 15.77
N ALA A 589 27.10 -38.63 17.04
CA ALA A 589 27.68 -39.88 17.55
C ALA A 589 26.86 -41.13 17.18
N HIS A 590 25.57 -40.96 16.87
CA HIS A 590 24.68 -42.05 16.45
C HIS A 590 23.87 -41.64 15.21
N ARG A 591 23.82 -42.51 14.19
CA ARG A 591 22.89 -42.39 13.05
C ARG A 591 21.84 -43.50 13.19
N PRO A 592 20.54 -43.18 13.27
CA PRO A 592 19.50 -44.22 13.34
C PRO A 592 19.54 -45.10 12.07
N THR A 593 19.28 -46.40 12.25
CA THR A 593 19.28 -47.39 11.16
C THR A 593 18.15 -47.14 10.17
N ARG A 594 18.46 -47.24 8.87
CA ARG A 594 17.57 -46.97 7.72
C ARG A 594 16.22 -47.69 7.75
N GLU A 595 16.08 -48.78 8.49
CA GLU A 595 14.84 -49.57 8.61
C GLU A 595 13.72 -48.84 9.38
N ASN A 596 14.03 -47.90 10.28
CA ASN A 596 13.00 -47.14 11.02
C ASN A 596 12.46 -45.91 10.25
N SER A 597 13.02 -45.60 9.07
CA SER A 597 12.73 -44.36 8.32
C SER A 597 11.61 -44.46 7.29
N ALA A 598 11.00 -45.65 7.11
CA ALA A 598 9.97 -45.89 6.10
C ALA A 598 8.52 -45.82 6.62
N GLU A 599 8.32 -45.78 7.95
CA GLU A 599 6.98 -45.83 8.57
C GLU A 599 6.41 -44.45 8.97
N ALA A 600 7.25 -43.41 9.08
CA ALA A 600 6.82 -42.05 9.39
C ALA A 600 6.62 -41.26 8.08
N GLY A 601 5.38 -40.93 7.73
CA GLY A 601 5.02 -40.24 6.48
C GLY A 601 5.49 -38.78 6.32
N SER A 602 6.50 -38.32 7.08
CA SER A 602 7.02 -36.94 7.01
C SER A 602 8.28 -36.87 6.13
N GLU A 603 8.31 -35.95 5.16
CA GLU A 603 9.46 -35.77 4.26
C GLU A 603 10.68 -35.21 5.00
N ARG A 604 11.82 -35.89 4.92
CA ARG A 604 13.08 -35.49 5.60
C ARG A 604 13.57 -34.09 5.20
N ARG A 605 13.99 -33.28 6.17
CA ARG A 605 14.55 -31.94 5.97
C ARG A 605 16.07 -32.01 5.97
N THR A 606 16.65 -32.18 4.79
CA THR A 606 18.09 -32.41 4.62
C THR A 606 18.83 -31.22 4.03
N GLN A 607 20.14 -31.15 4.25
CA GLN A 607 21.02 -30.15 3.62
C GLN A 607 20.93 -30.17 2.09
N ARG A 608 20.71 -31.35 1.48
CA ARG A 608 20.49 -31.47 0.03
C ARG A 608 19.22 -30.73 -0.42
N ARG A 609 18.16 -30.76 0.38
CA ARG A 609 16.91 -30.04 0.09
C ARG A 609 17.11 -28.54 0.18
N ALA A 610 17.91 -28.05 1.14
CA ALA A 610 18.28 -26.63 1.21
C ALA A 610 19.04 -26.18 -0.05
N ILE A 611 19.99 -26.98 -0.53
CA ILE A 611 20.75 -26.69 -1.76
C ILE A 611 19.85 -26.70 -3.00
N LEU A 612 18.89 -27.62 -3.09
CA LEU A 612 17.95 -27.62 -4.21
C LEU A 612 16.98 -26.43 -4.14
N GLY A 613 16.52 -26.08 -2.94
CA GLY A 613 15.66 -24.92 -2.70
C GLY A 613 16.37 -23.59 -3.01
N SER A 614 17.69 -23.50 -2.80
CA SER A 614 18.46 -22.28 -3.11
C SER A 614 18.57 -21.99 -4.61
N LEU A 615 18.20 -22.94 -5.48
CA LEU A 615 18.18 -22.73 -6.93
C LEU A 615 16.95 -21.95 -7.41
N ASP A 616 15.88 -21.89 -6.60
CA ASP A 616 14.69 -21.09 -6.90
C ASP A 616 14.89 -19.64 -6.46
N VAL A 617 15.51 -18.84 -7.33
CA VAL A 617 15.84 -17.44 -7.02
C VAL A 617 14.59 -16.62 -6.72
N GLU A 618 13.46 -16.87 -7.40
CA GLU A 618 12.25 -16.06 -7.23
C GLU A 618 11.58 -16.30 -5.86
N GLU A 619 11.49 -17.57 -5.44
CA GLU A 619 10.95 -17.94 -4.13
C GLU A 619 11.84 -17.38 -3.00
N ASN A 620 13.16 -17.57 -3.09
CA ASN A 620 14.08 -17.09 -2.06
C ASN A 620 14.10 -15.55 -1.94
N LEU A 621 14.03 -14.80 -3.05
CA LEU A 621 13.94 -13.34 -2.99
C LEU A 621 12.59 -12.88 -2.44
N SER A 622 11.51 -13.61 -2.72
CA SER A 622 10.18 -13.30 -2.17
C SER A 622 10.11 -13.50 -0.66
N GLU A 623 10.77 -14.55 -0.14
CA GLU A 623 10.88 -14.82 1.31
C GLU A 623 11.56 -13.67 2.07
N LEU A 624 12.58 -13.03 1.47
CA LEU A 624 13.26 -11.87 2.08
C LEU A 624 12.33 -10.65 2.27
N LEU A 625 11.29 -10.53 1.44
CA LEU A 625 10.36 -9.41 1.48
C LEU A 625 9.25 -9.60 2.53
N LEU A 626 9.17 -10.77 3.16
CA LEU A 626 8.24 -11.07 4.25
C LEU A 626 8.77 -10.66 5.63
N PHE A 627 9.95 -10.02 5.70
CA PHE A 627 10.55 -9.64 6.97
C PHE A 627 9.76 -8.54 7.68
N GLU A 628 9.60 -8.64 8.99
CA GLU A 628 8.83 -7.64 9.75
C GLU A 628 9.52 -6.27 9.72
N ASN A 629 10.85 -6.27 9.87
CA ASN A 629 11.65 -5.04 9.88
C ASN A 629 11.65 -4.34 8.48
N PRO A 630 11.19 -3.09 8.39
CA PRO A 630 11.08 -2.37 7.12
C PRO A 630 12.43 -1.99 6.50
N VAL A 631 13.46 -1.76 7.32
CA VAL A 631 14.83 -1.47 6.84
C VAL A 631 15.42 -2.73 6.20
N LEU A 632 15.25 -3.90 6.81
CA LEU A 632 15.69 -5.16 6.21
C LEU A 632 14.95 -5.46 4.90
N ARG A 633 13.64 -5.20 4.82
CA ARG A 633 12.89 -5.30 3.57
C ARG A 633 13.45 -4.38 2.48
N ALA A 634 13.88 -3.16 2.84
CA ALA A 634 14.47 -2.23 1.88
C ALA A 634 15.86 -2.70 1.38
N ILE A 635 16.69 -3.23 2.28
CA ILE A 635 17.98 -3.85 1.93
C ILE A 635 17.74 -5.05 1.01
N ALA A 636 16.86 -5.98 1.41
CA ALA A 636 16.47 -7.16 0.64
C ALA A 636 15.96 -6.82 -0.76
N LEU A 637 15.10 -5.80 -0.88
CA LEU A 637 14.59 -5.35 -2.17
C LEU A 637 15.70 -4.79 -3.08
N THR A 638 16.65 -4.07 -2.49
CA THR A 638 17.80 -3.52 -3.23
C THR A 638 18.75 -4.62 -3.69
N ILE A 639 19.05 -5.60 -2.83
CA ILE A 639 19.84 -6.79 -3.17
C ILE A 639 19.13 -7.63 -4.25
N SER A 640 17.82 -7.79 -4.13
CA SER A 640 17.00 -8.42 -5.17
C SER A 640 17.15 -7.69 -6.51
N GLY A 641 17.28 -6.36 -6.50
CA GLY A 641 17.52 -5.55 -7.70
C GLY A 641 18.88 -5.79 -8.34
N PHE A 642 19.92 -6.05 -7.53
CA PHE A 642 21.25 -6.44 -8.04
C PHE A 642 21.27 -7.86 -8.61
N ILE A 643 20.49 -8.78 -8.04
CA ILE A 643 20.40 -10.18 -8.50
C ILE A 643 19.49 -10.32 -9.73
N SER A 644 18.27 -9.79 -9.63
CA SER A 644 17.24 -9.87 -10.67
C SER A 644 16.37 -8.59 -10.69
N PRO A 645 16.70 -7.61 -11.55
CA PRO A 645 16.00 -6.34 -11.62
C PRO A 645 14.49 -6.45 -11.88
N SER A 646 14.05 -7.46 -12.66
CA SER A 646 12.63 -7.67 -12.95
C SER A 646 11.84 -8.11 -11.72
N ILE A 647 12.38 -9.06 -10.95
CA ILE A 647 11.73 -9.58 -9.73
C ILE A 647 11.61 -8.46 -8.70
N ALA A 648 12.67 -7.67 -8.50
CA ALA A 648 12.66 -6.54 -7.58
C ALA A 648 11.64 -5.46 -7.98
N LYS A 649 11.55 -5.15 -9.27
CA LYS A 649 10.57 -4.18 -9.78
C LYS A 649 9.12 -4.67 -9.58
N ASP A 650 8.84 -5.92 -9.93
CA ASP A 650 7.50 -6.50 -9.77
C ASP A 650 7.10 -6.62 -8.29
N ALA A 651 8.06 -6.93 -7.42
CA ALA A 651 7.85 -6.93 -5.98
C ALA A 651 7.58 -5.52 -5.43
N ALA A 652 8.36 -4.51 -5.84
CA ALA A 652 8.14 -3.12 -5.43
C ALA A 652 6.77 -2.60 -5.87
N GLN A 653 6.32 -2.94 -7.09
CA GLN A 653 5.00 -2.56 -7.59
C GLN A 653 3.86 -3.22 -6.81
N ARG A 654 4.01 -4.49 -6.42
CA ARG A 654 3.05 -5.19 -5.56
C ARG A 654 2.95 -4.53 -4.18
N MET A 655 4.10 -4.28 -3.54
CA MET A 655 4.15 -3.65 -2.22
C MET A 655 3.57 -2.23 -2.21
N LEU A 656 3.71 -1.46 -3.29
CA LEU A 656 3.06 -0.13 -3.41
C LEU A 656 1.54 -0.21 -3.56
N GLY A 657 1.00 -1.31 -4.11
CA GLY A 657 -0.44 -1.52 -4.26
C GLY A 657 -1.14 -1.87 -2.95
N ASP A 658 -0.42 -2.51 -2.03
CA ASP A 658 -0.89 -2.89 -0.69
C ASP A 658 -0.70 -1.72 0.29
N THR A 659 -1.44 -0.62 0.09
CA THR A 659 -1.57 0.61 0.92
C THR A 659 -0.95 0.58 2.34
N ILE A 660 0.38 0.59 2.48
CA ILE A 660 1.11 0.84 3.73
C ILE A 660 2.35 1.65 3.37
N LEU A 661 2.23 2.97 3.39
CA LEU A 661 3.34 3.93 3.26
C LEU A 661 3.79 4.46 4.63
N ASP A 662 3.29 3.87 5.73
CA ASP A 662 3.50 4.32 7.11
C ASP A 662 4.63 3.56 7.86
N ASP A 663 5.38 2.68 7.18
CA ASP A 663 6.43 1.87 7.83
C ASP A 663 7.67 2.72 8.19
N HIS A 664 8.57 2.94 7.22
CA HIS A 664 9.82 3.68 7.42
C HIS A 664 10.16 4.48 6.16
N PRO A 665 10.61 5.75 6.26
CA PRO A 665 10.90 6.59 5.09
C PRO A 665 11.89 5.97 4.09
N LEU A 666 12.88 5.24 4.61
CA LEU A 666 13.87 4.52 3.80
C LEU A 666 13.24 3.43 2.90
N LEU A 667 12.28 2.66 3.42
CA LEU A 667 11.57 1.63 2.64
C LEU A 667 10.71 2.28 1.56
N SER A 668 9.96 3.32 1.92
CA SER A 668 9.12 4.08 0.98
C SER A 668 9.93 4.67 -0.18
N ALA A 669 11.09 5.28 0.11
CA ALA A 669 11.98 5.80 -0.91
C ALA A 669 12.52 4.69 -1.84
N THR A 670 12.88 3.54 -1.26
CA THR A 670 13.41 2.38 -2.00
C THR A 670 12.33 1.78 -2.91
N LEU A 671 11.10 1.62 -2.42
CA LEU A 671 9.96 1.10 -3.18
C LEU A 671 9.62 1.97 -4.39
N LEU A 672 9.51 3.30 -4.18
CA LEU A 672 9.23 4.24 -5.26
C LEU A 672 10.32 4.19 -6.34
N HIS A 673 11.59 4.15 -5.91
CA HIS A 673 12.72 4.05 -6.83
C HIS A 673 12.71 2.76 -7.64
N MET A 674 12.57 1.61 -6.98
CA MET A 674 12.56 0.28 -7.62
C MET A 674 11.34 0.06 -8.53
N ALA A 675 10.19 0.63 -8.18
CA ALA A 675 8.98 0.57 -9.02
C ALA A 675 9.07 1.46 -10.28
N GLY A 676 10.08 2.34 -10.38
CA GLY A 676 10.25 3.30 -11.46
C GLY A 676 9.33 4.53 -11.33
N VAL A 677 8.76 4.77 -10.15
CA VAL A 677 7.94 5.95 -9.84
C VAL A 677 8.90 7.06 -9.41
N SER A 678 9.34 7.85 -10.38
CA SER A 678 10.37 8.88 -10.15
C SER A 678 9.82 10.04 -9.30
N ASN A 679 10.23 10.07 -8.03
CA ASN A 679 10.20 11.25 -7.15
C ASN A 679 11.59 11.44 -6.53
N VAL A 680 12.66 11.32 -7.32
CA VAL A 680 13.91 11.98 -6.90
C VAL A 680 13.61 13.46 -7.03
N GLU A 681 13.58 14.16 -5.90
CA GLU A 681 13.51 15.61 -5.85
C GLU A 681 14.65 16.21 -6.70
N GLU A 682 14.39 16.45 -7.98
CA GLU A 682 15.10 17.44 -8.78
C GLU A 682 14.72 18.83 -8.23
N ARG A 683 15.27 19.17 -7.07
CA ARG A 683 15.28 20.53 -6.55
C ARG A 683 16.68 20.90 -6.08
N SER A 684 17.51 21.21 -7.07
CA SER A 684 18.35 22.42 -7.04
C SER A 684 19.01 22.59 -8.40
N HIS A 685 18.35 23.33 -9.29
CA HIS A 685 19.13 24.16 -10.20
C HIS A 685 19.84 25.18 -9.31
N VAL A 686 21.09 24.91 -8.93
CA VAL A 686 21.96 25.90 -8.30
C VAL A 686 22.13 27.02 -9.31
N LYS A 687 21.52 28.18 -9.04
CA LYS A 687 21.71 29.38 -9.86
C LYS A 687 23.17 29.83 -9.73
N PRO A 688 23.88 30.15 -10.81
CA PRO A 688 25.26 30.61 -10.72
C PRO A 688 25.30 31.95 -9.97
N LEU A 689 26.20 32.05 -8.98
CA LEU A 689 26.47 33.31 -8.29
C LEU A 689 27.23 34.24 -9.25
N LEU A 690 26.61 35.33 -9.67
CA LEU A 690 27.22 36.33 -10.54
C LEU A 690 27.97 37.35 -9.70
N ARG A 691 29.28 37.50 -9.93
CA ARG A 691 30.13 38.51 -9.29
C ARG A 691 30.55 39.55 -10.34
N ILE A 692 29.98 40.74 -10.22
CA ILE A 692 30.19 41.82 -11.17
C ILE A 692 31.11 42.86 -10.52
N ALA A 693 32.30 43.03 -11.08
CA ALA A 693 33.22 44.09 -10.68
C ALA A 693 33.06 45.29 -11.62
N THR A 694 32.70 46.45 -11.09
CA THR A 694 32.59 47.68 -11.85
C THR A 694 33.78 48.59 -11.55
N SER A 695 34.39 49.18 -12.58
CA SER A 695 35.46 50.17 -12.41
C SER A 695 35.19 51.37 -13.30
N THR A 696 35.21 52.55 -12.69
CA THR A 696 35.07 53.83 -13.37
C THR A 696 36.33 54.67 -13.13
N GLY A 697 37.02 55.04 -14.22
CA GLY A 697 38.07 56.06 -14.23
C GLY A 697 39.08 56.02 -13.07
N GLY A 698 39.80 54.92 -12.88
CA GLY A 698 40.90 54.82 -11.89
C GLY A 698 40.46 54.59 -10.43
N SER A 699 39.17 54.45 -10.17
CA SER A 699 38.64 54.10 -8.85
C SER A 699 38.84 52.60 -8.54
N ARG A 700 38.91 52.24 -7.25
CA ARG A 700 38.91 50.83 -6.83
C ARG A 700 37.64 50.14 -7.35
N PRO A 701 37.74 48.88 -7.82
CA PRO A 701 36.59 48.18 -8.36
C PRO A 701 35.56 47.91 -7.25
N ASP A 702 34.31 48.31 -7.48
CA ASP A 702 33.19 47.93 -6.63
C ASP A 702 32.68 46.55 -7.06
N ILE A 703 32.58 45.64 -6.10
CA ILE A 703 32.19 44.25 -6.35
C ILE A 703 30.75 44.06 -5.88
N LEU A 704 29.88 43.69 -6.82
CA LEU A 704 28.48 43.40 -6.60
C LEU A 704 28.21 41.92 -6.85
N THR A 705 27.42 41.28 -5.98
CA THR A 705 27.11 39.86 -6.07
C THR A 705 25.61 39.65 -6.23
N PHE A 706 25.21 38.82 -7.20
CA PHE A 706 23.81 38.60 -7.56
C PHE A 706 23.48 37.10 -7.69
N GLU A 707 22.33 36.71 -7.15
CA GLU A 707 21.77 35.33 -7.23
C GLU A 707 20.57 35.23 -8.21
N GLN A 708 20.32 36.30 -8.95
CA GLN A 708 19.21 36.41 -9.88
C GLN A 708 19.63 36.08 -11.32
N ASP A 709 18.70 35.51 -12.09
CA ASP A 709 18.95 35.05 -13.47
C ASP A 709 18.98 36.21 -14.50
N TYR A 710 18.72 37.43 -14.04
CA TYR A 710 18.64 38.63 -14.86
C TYR A 710 19.13 39.85 -14.07
N VAL A 711 20.22 40.47 -14.51
CA VAL A 711 20.84 41.64 -13.85
C VAL A 711 20.91 42.81 -14.83
N THR A 712 20.26 43.92 -14.51
CA THR A 712 20.15 45.12 -15.35
C THR A 712 21.30 46.10 -15.13
N ILE A 713 21.75 46.74 -16.21
CA ILE A 713 22.90 47.65 -16.24
C ILE A 713 22.51 48.97 -16.92
N GLY A 714 22.70 50.10 -16.25
CA GLY A 714 22.36 51.40 -16.81
C GLY A 714 22.65 52.59 -15.89
N ARG A 715 22.28 53.80 -16.33
CA ARG A 715 22.49 55.05 -15.60
C ARG A 715 21.37 55.38 -14.61
N ALA A 716 20.18 54.80 -14.80
CA ALA A 716 19.06 55.04 -13.91
C ALA A 716 19.27 54.37 -12.54
N PRO A 717 18.80 54.99 -11.44
CA PRO A 717 19.04 54.52 -10.08
C PRO A 717 18.32 53.21 -9.72
N ASP A 718 17.44 52.72 -10.58
CA ASP A 718 16.69 51.47 -10.45
C ASP A 718 17.30 50.31 -11.26
N ASN A 719 18.50 50.49 -11.85
CA ASN A 719 19.27 49.36 -12.37
C ASN A 719 19.98 48.61 -11.22
N ASP A 720 20.18 47.31 -11.39
CA ASP A 720 20.96 46.49 -10.45
C ASP A 720 22.43 46.91 -10.41
N VAL A 721 22.98 47.27 -11.57
CA VAL A 721 24.33 47.84 -11.71
C VAL A 721 24.23 49.25 -12.28
N ILE A 722 24.45 50.24 -11.42
CA ILE A 722 24.34 51.65 -11.77
C ILE A 722 25.70 52.17 -12.26
N ILE A 723 25.73 52.70 -13.49
CA ILE A 723 26.90 53.36 -14.07
C ILE A 723 26.62 54.87 -14.16
N PRO A 724 27.15 55.69 -13.25
CA PRO A 724 26.93 57.13 -13.23
C PRO A 724 27.82 57.87 -14.25
N ASP A 725 27.85 57.38 -15.50
CA ASP A 725 28.65 57.94 -16.60
C ASP A 725 27.75 58.34 -17.79
N PRO A 726 27.99 59.50 -18.44
CA PRO A 726 27.20 59.94 -19.60
C PRO A 726 27.19 58.97 -20.79
N VAL A 727 28.19 58.09 -20.92
CA VAL A 727 28.31 57.09 -21.99
C VAL A 727 27.30 55.94 -21.79
N ALA A 728 26.90 55.65 -20.54
CA ALA A 728 25.84 54.69 -20.23
C ALA A 728 24.44 55.28 -20.48
N TRP A 729 23.52 54.43 -20.93
CA TRP A 729 22.12 54.79 -21.23
C TRP A 729 21.26 54.49 -20.00
N THR A 730 20.04 55.02 -19.96
CA THR A 730 19.09 54.85 -18.85
C THR A 730 18.96 53.38 -18.42
N TYR A 731 18.70 52.48 -19.38
CA TYR A 731 18.87 51.02 -19.27
C TYR A 731 19.68 50.60 -20.50
N HIS A 732 20.91 50.16 -20.31
CA HIS A 732 21.86 49.97 -21.41
C HIS A 732 21.92 48.51 -21.86
N ALA A 733 22.04 47.57 -20.92
CA ALA A 733 22.11 46.14 -21.18
C ALA A 733 21.63 45.34 -19.95
N ALA A 734 21.44 44.04 -20.12
CA ALA A 734 21.24 43.11 -19.02
C ALA A 734 22.12 41.87 -19.18
N ILE A 735 22.53 41.27 -18.07
CA ILE A 735 23.14 39.94 -18.07
C ILE A 735 22.03 38.95 -17.76
N SER A 736 21.86 37.95 -18.63
CA SER A 736 20.86 36.89 -18.48
C SER A 736 21.54 35.53 -18.38
N VAL A 737 21.04 34.71 -17.46
CA VAL A 737 21.44 33.32 -17.26
C VAL A 737 20.34 32.42 -17.86
N HIS A 738 20.67 31.66 -18.91
CA HIS A 738 19.73 30.74 -19.56
C HIS A 738 20.39 29.38 -19.78
N GLN A 739 19.84 28.31 -19.16
CA GLN A 739 20.25 26.91 -19.42
C GLN A 739 21.78 26.71 -19.47
N SER A 740 22.50 27.22 -18.45
CA SER A 740 23.97 27.15 -18.31
C SER A 740 24.80 28.12 -19.16
N GLU A 741 24.17 28.96 -20.00
CA GLU A 741 24.84 29.99 -20.80
C GLU A 741 24.60 31.38 -20.19
N ILE A 742 25.66 32.16 -19.99
CA ILE A 742 25.59 33.56 -19.52
C ILE A 742 25.73 34.45 -20.74
N ARG A 743 24.75 35.33 -20.95
CA ARG A 743 24.68 36.19 -22.12
C ARG A 743 24.49 37.64 -21.72
N LEU A 744 25.13 38.55 -22.45
CA LEU A 744 24.81 39.96 -22.42
C LEU A 744 23.69 40.22 -23.42
N VAL A 745 22.57 40.75 -22.94
CA VAL A 745 21.37 41.12 -23.71
C VAL A 745 21.35 42.63 -23.86
N ARG A 746 21.16 43.12 -25.09
CA ARG A 746 21.03 44.56 -25.36
C ARG A 746 19.59 44.99 -25.11
N LEU A 747 19.38 45.98 -24.26
CA LEU A 747 18.05 46.52 -23.95
C LEU A 747 17.63 47.67 -24.88
N GLY A 748 18.55 48.16 -25.73
CA GLY A 748 18.30 49.24 -26.66
C GLY A 748 19.45 49.48 -27.65
N GLY A 749 19.39 50.60 -28.37
CA GLY A 749 20.36 50.97 -29.43
C GLY A 749 21.74 51.43 -28.94
N GLY A 750 22.03 51.35 -27.64
CA GLY A 750 23.31 51.72 -27.05
C GLY A 750 24.46 50.91 -27.63
N LYS A 751 25.65 51.52 -27.74
CA LYS A 751 26.87 50.84 -28.16
C LYS A 751 27.43 50.08 -26.97
N VAL A 752 27.60 48.78 -27.14
CA VAL A 752 28.25 47.92 -26.13
C VAL A 752 29.31 47.06 -26.80
N PHE A 753 30.43 46.91 -26.11
CA PHE A 753 31.55 46.09 -26.55
C PHE A 753 31.81 45.02 -25.49
N VAL A 754 32.09 43.80 -25.93
CA VAL A 754 32.54 42.69 -25.08
C VAL A 754 33.94 42.33 -25.54
N ASP A 755 34.91 42.36 -24.64
CA ASP A 755 36.32 42.05 -24.90
C ASP A 755 36.88 42.84 -26.10
N GLY A 756 36.45 44.10 -26.23
CA GLY A 756 36.86 45.04 -27.29
C GLY A 756 36.14 44.88 -28.64
N GLN A 757 35.24 43.90 -28.78
CA GLN A 757 34.44 43.68 -29.99
C GLN A 757 33.03 44.28 -29.86
N ALA A 758 32.57 44.97 -30.91
CA ALA A 758 31.23 45.58 -30.92
C ALA A 758 30.13 44.52 -31.04
N VAL A 759 29.15 44.53 -30.13
CA VAL A 759 28.04 43.59 -30.14
C VAL A 759 26.98 44.03 -31.16
N GLN A 760 26.86 43.30 -32.27
CA GLN A 760 25.93 43.61 -33.37
C GLN A 760 24.55 42.94 -33.20
N GLY A 761 24.46 41.78 -32.55
CA GLY A 761 23.22 41.03 -32.31
C GLY A 761 22.43 41.48 -31.07
N GLU A 762 21.25 40.89 -30.86
CA GLU A 762 20.39 41.15 -29.67
C GLU A 762 21.01 40.63 -28.36
N SER A 763 21.82 39.58 -28.45
CA SER A 763 22.62 39.08 -27.33
C SER A 763 23.94 38.48 -27.80
N ILE A 764 24.90 38.38 -26.88
CA ILE A 764 26.20 37.71 -27.08
C ILE A 764 26.53 36.86 -25.85
N GLY A 765 27.12 35.69 -26.06
CA GLY A 765 27.65 34.88 -24.96
C GLY A 765 28.82 35.58 -24.28
N LEU A 766 28.87 35.52 -22.96
CA LEU A 766 30.00 36.00 -22.18
C LEU A 766 30.91 34.81 -21.81
N HIS A 767 32.20 35.07 -21.63
CA HIS A 767 33.16 34.14 -21.01
C HIS A 767 33.54 34.60 -19.60
N LYS A 768 34.02 33.68 -18.76
CA LYS A 768 34.45 34.01 -17.38
C LYS A 768 35.53 35.09 -17.51
N THR A 769 35.37 36.21 -16.80
CA THR A 769 36.19 37.44 -16.88
C THR A 769 36.02 38.31 -18.14
N SER A 770 34.96 38.14 -18.92
CA SER A 770 34.66 39.05 -20.03
C SER A 770 34.50 40.50 -19.53
N VAL A 771 35.05 41.43 -20.29
CA VAL A 771 35.02 42.87 -19.99
C VAL A 771 34.03 43.55 -20.92
N ILE A 772 33.00 44.15 -20.32
CA ILE A 772 31.98 44.94 -21.00
C ILE A 772 32.37 46.41 -20.93
N THR A 773 32.43 47.07 -22.09
CA THR A 773 32.66 48.52 -22.19
C THR A 773 31.58 49.19 -23.02
N PHE A 774 31.38 50.49 -22.78
CA PHE A 774 30.32 51.30 -23.38
C PHE A 774 30.83 52.27 -24.45
N ASP A 775 32.16 52.32 -24.63
CA ASP A 775 32.83 53.04 -25.71
C ASP A 775 34.13 52.31 -26.11
N ARG A 776 34.70 52.69 -27.26
CA ARG A 776 35.92 52.13 -27.83
C ARG A 776 37.20 52.66 -27.17
N ALA A 777 37.10 53.74 -26.39
CA ALA A 777 38.21 54.32 -25.63
C ALA A 777 38.44 53.56 -24.32
N ASP A 778 39.70 53.19 -24.04
CA ASP A 778 40.07 52.37 -22.88
C ASP A 778 39.97 53.09 -21.52
N SER A 779 39.59 54.38 -21.55
CA SER A 779 39.45 55.29 -20.40
C SER A 779 38.02 55.40 -19.85
N GLY A 780 37.03 54.71 -20.44
CA GLY A 780 35.63 54.72 -20.01
C GLY A 780 35.28 53.70 -18.90
N PRO A 781 34.02 53.65 -18.43
CA PRO A 781 33.56 52.69 -17.44
C PRO A 781 33.66 51.25 -17.96
N LYS A 782 34.16 50.34 -17.13
CA LYS A 782 34.33 48.90 -17.45
C LYS A 782 33.57 48.05 -16.43
N ILE A 783 32.93 47.00 -16.94
CA ILE A 783 32.34 45.96 -16.11
C ILE A 783 33.04 44.66 -16.42
N MET A 784 33.64 44.04 -15.42
CA MET A 784 34.14 42.68 -15.51
C MET A 784 33.11 41.74 -14.89
N VAL A 785 32.66 40.77 -15.68
CA VAL A 785 31.72 39.76 -15.22
C VAL A 785 32.50 38.50 -14.88
N GLU A 786 32.51 38.16 -13.60
CA GLU A 786 32.98 36.88 -13.11
C GLU A 786 31.78 36.07 -12.62
N TRP A 787 31.82 34.76 -12.80
CA TRP A 787 30.85 33.88 -12.19
C TRP A 787 31.56 32.65 -11.67
N MET A 788 31.05 32.15 -10.57
CA MET A 788 31.42 30.84 -10.07
C MET A 788 30.50 29.84 -10.75
N ASN A 789 31.05 29.05 -11.67
CA ASN A 789 30.39 27.80 -12.04
C ASN A 789 30.35 26.92 -10.78
N SER A 790 29.31 26.12 -10.62
CA SER A 790 29.21 25.05 -9.60
C SER A 790 30.31 23.97 -9.71
N SER A 791 31.38 24.21 -10.47
CA SER A 791 32.55 23.35 -10.61
C SER A 791 33.61 23.53 -9.51
N ASP A 792 33.58 24.66 -8.78
CA ASP A 792 34.46 24.88 -7.60
C ASP A 792 33.76 24.53 -6.28
N VAL A 793 32.47 24.18 -6.33
CA VAL A 793 31.64 23.83 -5.17
C VAL A 793 31.26 22.35 -5.29
N ALA A 794 31.25 21.65 -4.16
CA ALA A 794 30.81 20.27 -4.03
C ALA A 794 29.55 19.98 -4.85
N MET A 795 29.64 19.08 -5.85
CA MET A 795 28.49 18.73 -6.69
C MET A 795 27.58 17.75 -5.95
N PRO A 796 26.29 18.04 -5.74
CA PRO A 796 25.38 17.07 -5.12
C PRO A 796 25.28 15.83 -6.01
N VAL A 797 25.44 14.64 -5.40
CA VAL A 797 25.28 13.36 -6.08
C VAL A 797 23.92 12.80 -5.66
N PRO A 798 22.91 12.78 -6.57
CA PRO A 798 21.60 12.22 -6.26
C PRO A 798 21.76 10.73 -5.94
N THR A 799 21.68 10.42 -4.65
CA THR A 799 21.93 9.07 -4.12
C THR A 799 20.72 8.66 -3.31
N GLN A 800 20.19 7.46 -3.54
CA GLN A 800 19.06 6.95 -2.76
C GLN A 800 19.44 6.71 -1.29
N PRO A 801 18.53 6.92 -0.32
CA PRO A 801 18.82 6.69 1.09
C PRO A 801 19.41 5.30 1.40
N ILE A 802 18.93 4.24 0.72
CA ILE A 802 19.46 2.88 0.91
C ILE A 802 20.93 2.74 0.52
N LEU A 803 21.38 3.44 -0.52
CA LEU A 803 22.79 3.44 -0.92
C LEU A 803 23.65 4.24 0.06
N ARG A 804 23.08 5.30 0.65
CA ARG A 804 23.75 6.04 1.75
C ARG A 804 23.94 5.16 2.96
N LEU A 805 22.97 4.30 3.31
CA LEU A 805 23.13 3.30 4.38
C LEU A 805 24.34 2.39 4.13
N GLY A 806 24.51 1.90 2.89
CA GLY A 806 25.72 1.15 2.50
C GLY A 806 27.01 1.97 2.62
N MET A 807 26.98 3.27 2.32
CA MET A 807 28.14 4.15 2.54
C MET A 807 28.48 4.30 4.03
N LEU A 808 27.47 4.39 4.91
CA LEU A 808 27.66 4.53 6.36
C LEU A 808 28.27 3.26 6.98
N SER A 809 27.90 2.07 6.50
CA SER A 809 28.40 0.80 7.05
C SER A 809 29.90 0.59 6.81
N GLN A 810 30.55 1.40 5.96
CA GLN A 810 32.01 1.40 5.78
C GLN A 810 32.76 1.85 7.03
N ASN A 811 32.14 2.69 7.86
CA ASN A 811 32.73 3.09 9.13
C ASN A 811 32.48 2.02 10.19
N GLN A 812 33.57 1.48 10.75
CA GLN A 812 33.51 0.38 11.73
C GLN A 812 32.66 0.66 12.98
N ARG A 813 32.43 1.93 13.33
CA ARG A 813 31.64 2.30 14.52
C ARG A 813 30.21 2.62 14.18
N LEU A 814 29.95 3.31 13.07
CA LEU A 814 28.60 3.49 12.57
C LEU A 814 27.97 2.12 12.29
N ASN A 815 28.72 1.16 11.74
CA ASN A 815 28.23 -0.20 11.48
C ASN A 815 27.84 -1.01 12.75
N ARG A 816 28.13 -0.50 13.96
CA ARG A 816 27.72 -1.14 15.23
C ARG A 816 26.41 -0.59 15.79
N LEU A 817 25.86 0.45 15.18
CA LEU A 817 24.56 1.01 15.56
C LEU A 817 23.43 0.04 15.14
N SER A 818 22.24 0.24 15.69
CA SER A 818 21.06 -0.51 15.22
C SER A 818 20.74 -0.14 13.77
N LEU A 819 20.12 -1.07 13.04
CA LEU A 819 19.72 -0.86 11.65
C LEU A 819 18.80 0.34 11.48
N ASN A 820 17.90 0.58 12.45
CA ASN A 820 16.99 1.73 12.45
C ASN A 820 17.75 3.05 12.60
N SER A 821 18.68 3.14 13.56
CA SER A 821 19.52 4.35 13.73
C SER A 821 20.38 4.63 12.49
N LEU A 822 20.94 3.59 11.86
CA LEU A 822 21.67 3.74 10.60
C LEU A 822 20.76 4.23 9.46
N ALA A 823 19.53 3.73 9.38
CA ALA A 823 18.55 4.13 8.39
C ALA A 823 18.13 5.60 8.56
N ASP A 824 17.91 6.06 9.79
CA ASP A 824 17.58 7.46 10.09
C ASP A 824 18.71 8.40 9.66
N ILE A 825 19.95 8.07 10.04
CA ILE A 825 21.14 8.82 9.60
C ILE A 825 21.22 8.84 8.07
N ALA A 826 20.98 7.71 7.40
CA ALA A 826 21.05 7.61 5.94
C ALA A 826 19.99 8.48 5.23
N VAL A 827 18.77 8.54 5.76
CA VAL A 827 17.69 9.39 5.23
C VAL A 827 18.07 10.87 5.30
N GLU A 828 18.65 11.31 6.42
CA GLU A 828 19.02 12.71 6.62
C GLU A 828 20.35 13.11 5.96
N SER A 829 21.20 12.15 5.62
CA SER A 829 22.54 12.38 5.04
C SER A 829 22.47 12.87 3.59
N ARG A 830 23.48 13.62 3.13
CA ARG A 830 23.58 14.09 1.73
C ARG A 830 24.90 13.65 1.13
N VAL A 831 24.94 13.34 -0.17
CA VAL A 831 26.18 12.91 -0.85
C VAL A 831 26.65 14.01 -1.80
N ARG A 832 27.93 14.32 -1.74
CA ARG A 832 28.57 15.35 -2.57
C ARG A 832 29.87 14.84 -3.16
N ARG A 833 30.15 15.28 -4.38
CA ARG A 833 31.42 15.03 -5.07
C ARG A 833 32.26 16.30 -5.08
N TYR A 834 33.47 16.20 -4.57
CA TYR A 834 34.47 17.25 -4.56
C TYR A 834 35.57 16.91 -5.58
N VAL A 835 36.08 17.92 -6.28
CA VAL A 835 37.24 17.77 -7.17
C VAL A 835 38.53 18.03 -6.40
N ARG A 836 39.67 17.66 -6.97
CA ARG A 836 41.00 17.94 -6.39
C ARG A 836 41.14 19.42 -6.00
N ARG A 837 41.71 19.66 -4.82
CA ARG A 837 41.82 20.97 -4.16
C ARG A 837 40.49 21.60 -3.72
N GLY A 838 39.38 20.87 -3.83
CA GLY A 838 38.12 21.28 -3.26
C GLY A 838 38.22 21.27 -1.73
N LYS A 839 37.92 22.41 -1.11
CA LYS A 839 37.81 22.53 0.34
C LYS A 839 36.48 21.93 0.82
N LEU A 840 36.52 21.17 1.90
CA LEU A 840 35.30 20.69 2.56
C LEU A 840 34.71 21.85 3.37
N GLU A 841 33.57 22.36 2.93
CA GLU A 841 32.87 23.46 3.60
C GLU A 841 31.47 23.03 3.99
N HIS A 842 31.05 23.44 5.19
CA HIS A 842 29.66 23.31 5.59
C HIS A 842 28.82 24.23 4.72
N GLY A 843 27.80 23.67 4.06
CA GLY A 843 26.72 24.48 3.49
C GLY A 843 25.79 24.97 4.61
N ASP A 844 24.47 24.85 4.42
CA ASP A 844 23.46 25.30 5.39
C ASP A 844 23.41 24.53 6.73
N ARG A 845 24.28 23.53 6.95
CA ARG A 845 24.30 22.67 8.16
C ARG A 845 25.58 22.91 8.95
N GLU A 846 25.54 23.82 9.92
CA GLU A 846 26.64 24.00 10.87
C GLU A 846 26.77 22.77 11.80
N GLY A 847 27.99 22.27 11.99
CA GLY A 847 28.33 21.22 12.97
C GLY A 847 28.19 19.77 12.51
N GLY A 848 27.89 19.51 11.23
CA GLY A 848 27.83 18.16 10.67
C GLY A 848 29.20 17.48 10.53
N TYR A 849 29.21 16.15 10.43
CA TYR A 849 30.43 15.38 10.16
C TYR A 849 30.49 14.98 8.68
N PHE A 850 31.70 14.78 8.15
CA PHE A 850 31.88 14.30 6.78
C PHE A 850 32.45 12.89 6.79
N LEU A 851 31.76 11.92 6.19
CA LEU A 851 32.29 10.58 5.96
C LEU A 851 32.89 10.52 4.55
N VAL A 852 34.15 10.12 4.46
CA VAL A 852 34.79 9.88 3.15
C VAL A 852 34.33 8.52 2.63
N HIS A 853 33.60 8.50 1.51
CA HIS A 853 33.19 7.26 0.84
C HIS A 853 34.21 6.80 -0.21
N GLN A 854 34.76 7.75 -0.98
CA GLN A 854 35.80 7.50 -1.98
C GLN A 854 36.76 8.69 -2.06
N GLY A 855 38.02 8.43 -2.43
CA GLY A 855 39.08 9.45 -2.52
C GLY A 855 39.83 9.64 -1.21
N GLU A 856 40.62 10.71 -1.14
CA GLU A 856 41.47 11.03 0.01
C GLU A 856 41.38 12.53 0.35
N VAL A 857 41.10 12.83 1.63
CA VAL A 857 41.06 14.18 2.18
C VAL A 857 42.25 14.37 3.11
N ARG A 858 42.93 15.51 3.03
CA ARG A 858 44.06 15.85 3.90
C ARG A 858 43.86 17.23 4.50
N LEU A 859 44.56 17.51 5.59
CA LEU A 859 44.51 18.83 6.22
C LEU A 859 45.59 19.73 5.61
N PHE A 860 45.19 20.85 5.03
CA PHE A 860 46.08 21.83 4.42
C PHE A 860 46.39 22.97 5.41
N ASP A 861 47.69 23.28 5.55
CA ASP A 861 48.19 24.40 6.34
C ASP A 861 48.62 25.54 5.39
N PRO A 862 47.85 26.65 5.30
CA PRO A 862 48.17 27.79 4.45
C PRO A 862 49.41 28.56 4.91
N ASP A 863 49.83 28.45 6.17
CA ASP A 863 51.06 29.11 6.65
C ASP A 863 52.31 28.39 6.11
N GLN A 864 52.22 27.07 5.91
CA GLN A 864 53.29 26.25 5.33
C GLN A 864 53.12 25.98 3.83
N MET A 865 51.95 26.31 3.28
CA MET A 865 51.54 26.01 1.89
C MET A 865 51.71 24.52 1.54
N ASP A 866 51.51 23.62 2.51
CA ASP A 866 51.63 22.17 2.36
C ASP A 866 50.62 21.42 3.25
N PHE A 867 50.42 20.13 2.98
CA PHE A 867 49.58 19.27 3.80
C PHE A 867 50.28 18.87 5.08
N LEU A 868 49.51 18.75 6.16
CA LEU A 868 50.05 18.26 7.43
C LEU A 868 50.54 16.80 7.28
N PRO A 869 51.80 16.52 7.67
CA PRO A 869 52.35 15.19 7.54
C PRO A 869 51.63 14.21 8.47
N ASN A 870 51.33 13.01 7.95
CA ASN A 870 50.66 11.91 8.65
C ASN A 870 49.19 12.14 9.05
N VAL A 871 48.49 13.11 8.45
CA VAL A 871 47.05 13.28 8.62
C VAL A 871 46.34 13.17 7.26
N ALA A 872 45.73 12.02 7.02
CA ALA A 872 44.93 11.74 5.81
C ALA A 872 43.69 10.94 6.20
N PHE A 873 42.57 11.21 5.53
CA PHE A 873 41.29 10.56 5.71
C PHE A 873 40.93 9.84 4.42
N GLY A 874 40.79 8.51 4.50
CA GLY A 874 40.42 7.64 3.39
C GLY A 874 39.00 7.09 3.52
N PRO A 875 38.58 6.19 2.62
CA PRO A 875 37.25 5.57 2.66
C PRO A 875 36.91 4.97 4.03
N GLY A 876 35.76 5.36 4.60
CA GLY A 876 35.29 4.96 5.92
C GLY A 876 35.68 5.91 7.06
N ASP A 877 36.58 6.87 6.84
CA ASP A 877 37.02 7.82 7.87
C ASP A 877 36.06 9.01 8.03
N LEU A 878 35.90 9.47 9.28
CA LEU A 878 35.10 10.63 9.64
C LEU A 878 35.99 11.87 9.81
N VAL A 879 35.65 12.94 9.11
CA VAL A 879 36.26 14.28 9.24
C VAL A 879 35.38 15.13 10.16
N SER A 880 36.00 15.71 11.19
CA SER A 880 35.33 16.53 12.20
C SER A 880 34.91 17.91 11.64
N PRO A 881 33.80 18.50 12.11
CA PRO A 881 33.37 19.83 11.68
C PRO A 881 34.41 20.94 11.94
N GLU A 882 35.29 20.77 12.94
CA GLU A 882 36.26 21.80 13.35
C GLU A 882 37.27 22.15 12.24
N VAL A 883 37.60 21.20 11.36
CA VAL A 883 38.56 21.43 10.26
C VAL A 883 37.88 21.83 8.94
N CYS A 884 36.57 22.06 8.95
CA CYS A 884 35.76 22.36 7.77
C CYS A 884 35.00 23.70 7.88
N GLY A 885 35.40 24.57 8.82
CA GLY A 885 34.82 25.90 9.03
C GLY A 885 35.65 27.05 8.45
N SER A 886 35.03 28.22 8.25
CA SER A 886 35.63 29.41 7.61
C SER A 886 36.70 30.13 8.46
N ASN A 887 36.76 29.84 9.76
CA ASN A 887 37.55 30.59 10.75
C ASN A 887 38.83 29.90 11.21
N TRP A 888 39.23 28.79 10.60
CA TRP A 888 40.35 27.96 11.08
C TRP A 888 41.61 28.15 10.23
N GLN A 889 42.78 28.16 10.89
CA GLN A 889 44.07 28.25 10.22
C GLN A 889 44.35 27.03 9.33
N ILE A 890 43.90 25.82 9.72
CA ILE A 890 44.04 24.60 8.91
C ILE A 890 42.66 24.16 8.44
N PHE A 891 42.56 23.68 7.20
CA PHE A 891 41.30 23.21 6.64
C PHE A 891 41.42 21.88 5.88
N ALA A 892 40.33 21.13 5.82
CA ALA A 892 40.24 19.89 5.07
C ALA A 892 40.09 20.15 3.56
N GLU A 893 40.97 19.54 2.77
CA GLU A 893 41.04 19.68 1.32
C GLU A 893 41.19 18.31 0.64
N VAL A 894 40.53 18.15 -0.52
CA VAL A 894 40.63 16.93 -1.33
C VAL A 894 41.99 16.85 -2.01
N SER A 895 42.75 15.82 -1.66
CA SER A 895 44.10 15.58 -2.19
C SER A 895 44.11 14.68 -3.43
N SER A 896 43.13 13.77 -3.54
CA SER A 896 42.90 12.91 -4.70
C SER A 896 42.29 13.67 -5.89
N ASP A 897 42.22 13.06 -7.07
CA ASP A 897 41.62 13.70 -8.27
C ASP A 897 40.15 14.10 -8.06
N PHE A 898 39.42 13.30 -7.28
CA PHE A 898 38.11 13.62 -6.73
C PHE A 898 37.89 12.87 -5.42
N ALA A 899 36.91 13.30 -4.63
CA ALA A 899 36.40 12.56 -3.48
C ALA A 899 34.86 12.57 -3.46
N VAL A 900 34.26 11.49 -2.99
CA VAL A 900 32.82 11.40 -2.71
C VAL A 900 32.66 11.40 -1.20
N ILE A 901 31.92 12.38 -0.71
CA ILE A 901 31.77 12.68 0.71
C ILE A 901 30.29 12.59 1.07
N VAL A 902 30.00 11.99 2.23
CA VAL A 902 28.65 11.94 2.81
C VAL A 902 28.59 12.93 3.97
N ASP A 903 27.73 13.94 3.85
CA ASP A 903 27.43 14.91 4.88
C ASP A 903 26.47 14.28 5.90
N LEU A 904 26.94 14.07 7.13
CA LEU A 904 26.20 13.44 8.22
C LEU A 904 25.55 14.48 9.15
N PRO A 905 24.33 14.21 9.66
CA PRO A 905 23.71 15.07 10.66
C PRO A 905 24.46 14.99 11.99
N PRO A 906 24.44 16.08 12.81
CA PRO A 906 25.11 16.14 14.11
C PRO A 906 24.31 15.43 15.21
N VAL A 907 24.01 14.14 15.02
CA VAL A 907 23.28 13.32 16.00
C VAL A 907 24.23 12.66 17.01
N PRO A 908 23.77 12.34 18.24
CA PRO A 908 24.62 11.76 19.30
C PRO A 908 25.39 10.51 18.87
N GLU A 909 24.78 9.67 18.02
CA GLU A 909 25.36 8.43 17.50
C GLU A 909 26.57 8.71 16.60
N VAL A 910 26.50 9.73 15.75
CA VAL A 910 27.61 10.15 14.86
C VAL A 910 28.73 10.79 15.67
N LEU A 911 28.40 11.59 16.69
CA LEU A 911 29.38 12.15 17.62
C LEU A 911 30.11 11.05 18.40
N ALA A 912 29.40 10.03 18.89
CA ALA A 912 29.99 8.87 19.56
C ALA A 912 30.91 8.07 18.60
N ALA A 913 30.52 7.93 17.34
CA ALA A 913 31.37 7.28 16.34
C ALA A 913 32.66 8.07 16.06
N ALA A 914 32.63 9.40 16.09
CA ALA A 914 33.80 10.26 15.82
C ALA A 914 34.83 10.35 16.99
N THR A 915 34.44 10.10 18.24
CA THR A 915 35.20 10.49 19.47
C THR A 915 36.19 9.46 20.03
N GLY A 916 36.65 8.50 19.23
CA GLY A 916 37.52 7.40 19.75
C GLY A 916 38.93 7.40 19.17
N PRO A 917 39.80 6.46 19.58
CA PRO A 917 41.27 6.59 19.53
C PRO A 917 41.92 6.85 18.16
N SER A 918 41.24 6.57 17.05
CA SER A 918 41.70 6.88 15.68
C SER A 918 41.34 8.29 15.20
N GLY A 919 40.40 8.98 15.86
CA GLY A 919 39.94 10.33 15.51
C GLY A 919 40.71 11.45 16.21
N ASP A 920 41.66 11.12 17.10
CA ASP A 920 42.42 12.11 17.86
C ASP A 920 43.65 12.59 17.06
N TRP A 921 43.43 13.06 15.83
CA TRP A 921 44.44 13.78 15.05
C TRP A 921 44.98 14.98 15.84
N ARG A 922 44.19 15.51 16.77
CA ARG A 922 44.58 16.59 17.70
C ARG A 922 45.81 16.21 18.53
N ALA A 923 45.96 14.94 18.92
CA ALA A 923 47.15 14.47 19.64
C ALA A 923 48.43 14.58 18.80
N ASN A 924 48.34 14.32 17.48
CA ASN A 924 49.46 14.44 16.54
C ASN A 924 49.79 15.89 16.14
N ILE A 925 48.85 16.83 16.28
CA ILE A 925 49.03 18.26 15.92
C ILE A 925 49.49 19.14 17.09
N SER A 926 49.52 18.59 18.32
CA SER A 926 49.91 19.30 19.55
C SER A 926 51.29 19.99 19.57
N LYS A 927 52.12 19.84 18.51
CA LYS A 927 53.38 20.57 18.33
C LYS A 927 53.29 21.81 17.41
N HIS A 928 52.21 22.01 16.67
CA HIS A 928 52.15 23.03 15.61
C HIS A 928 50.98 24.04 15.75
N VAL A 929 49.96 23.77 16.58
CA VAL A 929 48.77 24.63 16.69
C VAL A 929 48.25 24.67 18.13
N ASN A 930 47.99 25.87 18.66
CA ASN A 930 47.30 26.06 19.94
C ASN A 930 45.79 25.98 19.72
N PHE A 931 45.15 24.90 20.18
CA PHE A 931 43.68 24.82 20.20
C PHE A 931 43.13 25.54 21.44
N PRO A 932 42.11 26.42 21.30
CA PRO A 932 41.35 26.89 22.46
C PRO A 932 40.55 25.71 23.05
N ASN A 933 40.61 25.53 24.37
CA ASN A 933 39.89 24.49 25.10
C ASN A 933 38.38 24.55 24.79
N SER A 934 37.86 23.62 23.99
CA SER A 934 36.43 23.35 23.92
C SER A 934 36.09 22.29 24.96
N GLU A 935 35.27 22.67 25.94
CA GLU A 935 34.65 21.77 26.91
C GLU A 935 33.69 20.82 26.17
N VAL A 936 34.16 19.66 25.72
CA VAL A 936 33.29 18.52 25.42
C VAL A 936 33.54 17.47 26.48
N SER A 937 32.66 17.49 27.47
CA SER A 937 32.63 16.60 28.62
C SER A 937 32.75 15.14 28.21
N ARG A 938 33.66 14.40 28.87
CA ARG A 938 33.69 12.94 28.90
C ARG A 938 32.31 12.44 29.33
N VAL A 939 31.58 11.79 28.42
CA VAL A 939 30.43 10.96 28.76
C VAL A 939 30.97 9.56 29.07
N ASP A 940 30.74 9.10 30.30
CA ASP A 940 31.09 7.75 30.76
C ASP A 940 30.34 6.70 29.93
N ILE A 941 31.10 5.83 29.26
CA ILE A 941 30.57 4.64 28.58
C ILE A 941 30.76 3.45 29.51
N SER A 942 29.75 3.18 30.33
CA SER A 942 29.57 1.87 30.97
C SER A 942 28.10 1.47 30.87
N GLY A 943 27.82 0.45 30.06
CA GLY A 943 26.51 -0.22 30.04
C GLY A 943 25.72 0.02 28.76
N ASN A 944 25.95 -0.85 27.76
CA ASN A 944 24.92 -1.54 26.99
C ASN A 944 25.60 -2.22 25.79
N THR A 945 26.18 -3.39 26.04
CA THR A 945 26.16 -4.47 25.05
C THR A 945 24.69 -4.76 24.75
N ILE A 946 24.21 -4.35 23.58
CA ILE A 946 22.82 -4.54 23.18
C ILE A 946 22.66 -5.97 22.66
N ASP A 947 21.70 -6.63 23.30
CA ASP A 947 21.19 -7.96 23.08
C ASP A 947 20.29 -7.96 21.82
N LEU A 948 20.74 -8.64 20.76
CA LEU A 948 20.05 -8.80 19.47
C LEU A 948 18.73 -9.60 19.57
N SER A 949 18.34 -10.04 20.77
CA SER A 949 17.15 -10.89 20.98
C SER A 949 15.81 -10.14 21.11
N LYS A 950 15.79 -8.79 21.09
CA LYS A 950 14.57 -8.00 21.35
C LYS A 950 13.93 -7.29 20.15
N GLU A 951 14.51 -7.40 18.95
CA GLU A 951 13.94 -6.79 17.72
C GLU A 951 13.74 -7.81 16.57
N ILE A 952 13.66 -9.12 16.87
CA ILE A 952 13.35 -10.18 15.90
C ILE A 952 11.98 -10.78 16.18
#